data_AF-A0A0B8WDD0-F1
#
_entry.id   AF-A0A0B8WDD0-F1
#
_cell.length_a   1.000
_cell.length_b   1.000
_cell.length_c   1.000
_cell.angle_alpha   90.00
_cell.angle_beta   90.00
_cell.angle_gamma   90.00
#
_symmetry.space_group_name_H-M   'P 1'
#
loop_
_entity.id
_entity.type
_entity.pdbx_description
1 polymer ?
#
loop_
_entity_poly.entity_id
_entity_poly.type
_entity_poly.pdbx_seq_one_letter_code
_entity_poly.pdbx_strand_id
1 'polypeptide(L)'
;MAFLNPSILNKSEFKVTNEDNGDLAADATESSLLLTAECSANVQSVEVQNPVTKTWAKSTDLIAGGDSDCADDGKIFFSIPLSHAAPAMATEGGDFRQPFQIRWSVKNQDGEVSFYYKTLSALFRAPTVTATSGVIGPHQVSGGYTVSGTCSQTPGVIEISGVFEDVHSVSCVGGIYSATAALKSPLSSGPVTFKVKHASTASSHAYAEVQMTVNVDLDAPELHITTPVAGAVLTDLDYSTGTSFLVQGTCSEDLMPVEIKVNGVLTETFTCTVAKSFSGEVVLPEGVSTLTAYQSDAVGNESSVDITVTKDTSGPGDFTITGVQSTVDDSTIDNLLKGSILRVDFSSSADAASYDVQVRDTGGAVVCPTQNVSTGYAVFSSCILTNGISYKIFATAKDSLNRPTAALNNGFSFLVQLPMPQITSLYGDLSNVTYRAGEDIALYMQFSRPVVITGSPQMILNTGRVLSFSSSSFLAGSGNTIVKMNYVPDPGIDISPLDVTSVTLNGGTIRDQANNTNADLALPTLTANRLSARNIGIDSLNPGDVSGINITAIPARIDITPTIAFTPPADPDPLTYWLKVSRHSDGLQILGWTQVATTSTGLSLGAAVEPGVTYRVEIQVRDPYGNTSGIVSQSYISTACPTNFAYIYNPAIEADPFCVARFEAKVSAATPQFVASGDPVSANLMQAVPGCTSLGAGYSLITNSKWNAVANLIANQAGNWTNGVVGTTGLLHRGNNQVISISSVLESDPCWPISDLVLCESNGNRRKHVLPHNQSIWDFSGNAAEIVYDTDASIYNPNLDYVSTLAAGFVKTKYGTTMTCTYPTGIDHCGFGKIDLSVSASAIWRGGSSVGASESVGVFSALRSGDSATAIMGSGFRCIYEL
;
A
#
# COMPACT_ATOMS: atom_id res chain seq x y z
N MET A 1 114.16 -30.66 131.47
CA MET A 1 113.58 -30.84 130.12
C MET A 1 112.09 -30.62 130.21
N ALA A 2 111.48 -30.08 129.15
CA ALA A 2 110.05 -29.81 129.00
C ALA A 2 109.51 -28.62 129.84
N PHE A 3 108.72 -27.68 129.34
CA PHE A 3 108.14 -27.43 128.02
C PHE A 3 107.73 -25.94 128.00
N LEU A 4 107.80 -25.31 126.83
CA LEU A 4 107.48 -23.90 126.57
C LEU A 4 106.11 -23.49 127.13
N ASN A 5 106.06 -22.37 127.86
CA ASN A 5 104.82 -21.72 128.30
C ASN A 5 104.31 -20.80 127.16
N PRO A 6 103.17 -21.09 126.52
CA PRO A 6 102.68 -20.38 125.32
C PRO A 6 101.94 -19.08 125.66
N SER A 7 102.57 -18.20 126.42
CA SER A 7 102.06 -16.85 126.71
C SER A 7 102.28 -15.84 125.56
N ILE A 8 102.58 -16.28 124.32
CA ILE A 8 102.86 -15.39 123.18
C ILE A 8 102.35 -16.04 121.87
N LEU A 9 101.08 -15.78 121.49
CA LEU A 9 100.52 -15.73 120.11
C LEU A 9 98.98 -15.80 120.18
N ASN A 10 98.33 -14.71 120.61
CA ASN A 10 96.91 -14.45 120.30
C ASN A 10 96.76 -13.00 119.79
N LYS A 11 97.66 -12.60 118.88
CA LYS A 11 97.56 -11.33 118.14
C LYS A 11 97.35 -11.68 116.67
N SER A 12 96.24 -11.22 116.07
CA SER A 12 95.87 -11.23 114.62
C SER A 12 94.81 -12.22 114.09
N GLU A 13 93.76 -12.56 114.84
CA GLU A 13 92.59 -13.25 114.23
C GLU A 13 91.69 -12.25 113.50
N PHE A 14 91.49 -12.43 112.18
CA PHE A 14 90.43 -11.83 111.36
C PHE A 14 89.74 -12.94 110.57
N LYS A 15 88.47 -13.19 110.84
CA LYS A 15 87.71 -14.29 110.25
C LYS A 15 86.40 -13.76 109.70
N VAL A 16 86.25 -13.79 108.38
CA VAL A 16 84.96 -13.56 107.72
C VAL A 16 84.01 -14.69 108.12
N THR A 17 82.83 -14.36 108.63
CA THR A 17 81.90 -15.31 109.26
C THR A 17 80.71 -15.67 108.38
N ASN A 18 80.36 -14.82 107.40
CA ASN A 18 79.28 -15.07 106.45
C ASN A 18 79.76 -15.60 105.09
N GLU A 19 81.02 -16.03 105.01
CA GLU A 19 81.51 -16.76 103.85
C GLU A 19 81.13 -18.24 103.93
N ASP A 20 80.90 -18.86 102.77
CA ASP A 20 80.85 -20.31 102.61
C ASP A 20 81.97 -20.73 101.65
N ASN A 21 83.00 -21.38 102.17
CA ASN A 21 84.21 -21.77 101.42
C ASN A 21 84.84 -20.64 100.57
N GLY A 22 84.80 -19.40 101.09
CA GLY A 22 85.34 -18.22 100.42
C GLY A 22 84.36 -17.51 99.48
N ASP A 23 83.12 -17.99 99.35
CA ASP A 23 82.06 -17.26 98.65
C ASP A 23 81.20 -16.47 99.60
N LEU A 24 80.82 -15.29 99.14
CA LEU A 24 79.72 -14.53 99.67
C LEU A 24 78.59 -14.64 98.65
N ALA A 25 77.48 -15.23 99.07
CA ALA A 25 76.29 -15.30 98.23
C ALA A 25 75.80 -13.88 97.97
N ALA A 26 75.66 -13.53 96.69
CA ALA A 26 75.05 -12.28 96.27
C ALA A 26 73.64 -12.60 95.75
N ASP A 27 72.63 -11.90 96.27
CA ASP A 27 71.34 -11.90 95.58
C ASP A 27 71.53 -11.16 94.25
N ALA A 28 70.95 -11.69 93.18
CA ALA A 28 70.96 -11.07 91.85
C ALA A 28 70.34 -9.65 91.84
N THR A 29 69.64 -9.25 92.90
CA THR A 29 68.95 -7.96 93.04
C THR A 29 69.59 -6.99 94.04
N GLU A 30 70.58 -7.42 94.82
CA GLU A 30 71.26 -6.55 95.80
C GLU A 30 72.28 -5.62 95.13
N SER A 31 72.44 -4.40 95.65
CA SER A 31 73.41 -3.41 95.13
C SER A 31 74.79 -3.49 95.81
N SER A 32 74.89 -4.24 96.90
CA SER A 32 76.11 -4.42 97.69
C SER A 32 76.12 -5.78 98.39
N LEU A 33 77.32 -6.34 98.52
CA LEU A 33 77.62 -7.57 99.22
C LEU A 33 77.92 -7.30 100.69
N LEU A 34 77.14 -7.85 101.61
CA LEU A 34 77.44 -7.75 103.04
C LEU A 34 78.64 -8.63 103.39
N LEU A 35 79.61 -8.08 104.12
CA LEU A 35 80.72 -8.83 104.69
C LEU A 35 80.70 -8.66 106.21
N THR A 36 80.63 -9.78 106.95
CA THR A 36 80.74 -9.80 108.41
C THR A 36 81.99 -10.55 108.82
N ALA A 37 82.75 -10.02 109.76
CA ALA A 37 83.97 -10.65 110.24
C ALA A 37 84.13 -10.51 111.76
N GLU A 38 84.72 -11.52 112.40
CA GLU A 38 85.22 -11.48 113.77
C GLU A 38 86.69 -11.06 113.74
N CYS A 39 87.09 -10.14 114.62
CA CYS A 39 88.42 -9.56 114.59
C CYS A 39 88.99 -9.24 115.96
N SER A 40 90.31 -9.37 116.10
CA SER A 40 91.05 -8.99 117.30
C SER A 40 91.16 -7.46 117.46
N ALA A 41 91.19 -6.97 118.70
CA ALA A 41 91.28 -5.55 119.05
C ALA A 41 92.49 -4.79 118.48
N ASN A 42 93.48 -5.49 117.92
CA ASN A 42 94.68 -4.90 117.32
C ASN A 42 94.59 -4.71 115.80
N VAL A 43 93.46 -5.07 115.16
CA VAL A 43 93.18 -4.79 113.74
C VAL A 43 92.80 -3.31 113.58
N GLN A 44 93.52 -2.58 112.75
CA GLN A 44 93.37 -1.11 112.60
C GLN A 44 92.54 -0.70 111.38
N SER A 45 92.57 -1.47 110.30
CA SER A 45 91.79 -1.16 109.09
C SER A 45 91.58 -2.40 108.23
N VAL A 46 90.46 -2.43 107.51
CA VAL A 46 90.17 -3.39 106.45
C VAL A 46 89.98 -2.66 105.15
N GLU A 47 90.57 -3.17 104.07
CA GLU A 47 90.49 -2.62 102.73
C GLU A 47 90.06 -3.71 101.74
N VAL A 48 89.25 -3.32 100.76
CA VAL A 48 88.81 -4.20 99.68
C VAL A 48 89.44 -3.74 98.38
N GLN A 49 89.90 -4.69 97.56
CA GLN A 49 90.41 -4.42 96.23
C GLN A 49 89.32 -4.62 95.18
N ASN A 50 89.15 -3.65 94.29
CA ASN A 50 88.37 -3.86 93.07
C ASN A 50 89.09 -4.88 92.17
N PRO A 51 88.45 -5.98 91.74
CA PRO A 51 89.11 -7.03 91.00
C PRO A 51 89.49 -6.61 89.57
N VAL A 52 88.87 -5.56 89.02
CA VAL A 52 89.17 -5.02 87.69
C VAL A 52 90.19 -3.90 87.77
N THR A 53 89.94 -2.84 88.55
CA THR A 53 90.83 -1.67 88.62
C THR A 53 92.06 -1.88 89.52
N LYS A 54 92.07 -2.92 90.35
CA LYS A 54 93.11 -3.27 91.33
C LYS A 54 93.38 -2.21 92.41
N THR A 55 92.52 -1.18 92.52
CA THR A 55 92.60 -0.15 93.56
C THR A 55 92.07 -0.68 94.88
N TRP A 56 92.74 -0.34 95.99
CA TRP A 56 92.30 -0.65 97.35
C TRP A 56 91.50 0.51 97.93
N ALA A 57 90.39 0.22 98.59
CA ALA A 57 89.57 1.20 99.29
C ALA A 57 89.25 0.70 100.70
N LYS A 58 89.29 1.59 101.69
CA LYS A 58 89.00 1.23 103.09
C LYS A 58 87.53 0.90 103.24
N SER A 59 87.22 -0.03 104.14
CA SER A 59 85.84 -0.39 104.49
C SER A 59 85.03 0.84 104.92
N THR A 60 85.65 1.80 105.60
CA THR A 60 85.04 3.09 106.00
C THR A 60 84.72 3.99 104.81
N ASP A 61 85.47 3.88 103.72
CA ASP A 61 85.33 4.72 102.52
C ASP A 61 84.36 4.08 101.50
N LEU A 62 83.98 2.82 101.71
CA LEU A 62 83.21 2.00 100.76
C LEU A 62 81.70 1.98 101.00
N ILE A 63 81.18 2.66 102.05
CA ILE A 63 79.80 3.20 102.29
C ILE A 63 79.65 3.55 103.80
N ALA A 64 78.81 4.55 104.14
CA ALA A 64 78.60 5.06 105.51
C ALA A 64 78.13 3.99 106.52
N GLY A 65 78.86 3.87 107.64
CA GLY A 65 78.56 2.93 108.73
C GLY A 65 79.60 1.83 108.93
N GLY A 66 80.70 1.83 108.16
CA GLY A 66 81.83 0.93 108.40
C GLY A 66 82.44 1.17 109.78
N ASP A 67 82.32 0.19 110.66
CA ASP A 67 82.93 0.22 111.98
C ASP A 67 84.46 0.23 111.84
N SER A 68 85.09 1.22 112.47
CA SER A 68 86.48 1.61 112.21
C SER A 68 87.47 1.12 113.26
N ASP A 69 87.02 0.41 114.30
CA ASP A 69 87.92 -0.11 115.31
C ASP A 69 87.42 -1.46 115.87
N CYS A 70 88.16 -2.54 115.60
CA CYS A 70 87.90 -3.85 116.21
C CYS A 70 88.11 -3.86 117.74
N ALA A 71 88.57 -2.75 118.31
CA ALA A 71 88.95 -2.60 119.71
C ALA A 71 87.78 -2.73 120.70
N ASP A 72 86.57 -2.35 120.29
CA ASP A 72 85.45 -2.20 121.23
C ASP A 72 84.50 -3.42 121.25
N ASP A 73 84.21 -4.05 120.09
CA ASP A 73 83.15 -5.08 120.00
C ASP A 73 83.58 -6.44 119.41
N GLY A 74 84.85 -6.62 119.00
CA GLY A 74 85.39 -7.90 118.50
C GLY A 74 84.79 -8.42 117.18
N LYS A 75 83.96 -7.61 116.51
CA LYS A 75 83.29 -7.89 115.24
C LYS A 75 83.25 -6.63 114.38
N ILE A 76 83.35 -6.80 113.07
CA ILE A 76 83.06 -5.74 112.10
C ILE A 76 82.08 -6.24 111.03
N PHE A 77 81.29 -5.33 110.49
CA PHE A 77 80.46 -5.58 109.33
C PHE A 77 80.45 -4.35 108.42
N PHE A 78 80.55 -4.58 107.11
CA PHE A 78 80.43 -3.52 106.11
C PHE A 78 79.90 -4.09 104.80
N SER A 79 79.25 -3.25 104.01
CA SER A 79 78.72 -3.63 102.70
C SER A 79 79.66 -3.15 101.60
N ILE A 80 79.94 -4.02 100.63
CA ILE A 80 80.82 -3.75 99.49
C ILE A 80 79.95 -3.59 98.25
N PRO A 81 79.93 -2.43 97.58
CA PRO A 81 79.15 -2.26 96.35
C PRO A 81 79.46 -3.36 95.32
N LEU A 82 78.45 -3.95 94.67
CA LEU A 82 78.71 -4.94 93.61
C LEU A 82 79.44 -4.31 92.43
N SER A 83 79.23 -3.01 92.16
CA SER A 83 80.03 -2.26 91.20
C SER A 83 81.53 -2.25 91.53
N HIS A 84 81.89 -2.51 92.80
CA HIS A 84 83.27 -2.60 93.25
C HIS A 84 83.76 -4.06 93.37
N ALA A 85 82.96 -4.98 93.90
CA ALA A 85 83.36 -6.37 94.12
C ALA A 85 83.10 -7.29 92.92
N ALA A 86 82.08 -7.00 92.10
CA ALA A 86 81.67 -7.83 90.97
C ALA A 86 81.18 -7.01 89.75
N PRO A 87 82.05 -6.28 89.05
CA PRO A 87 81.67 -5.43 87.91
C PRO A 87 81.48 -6.17 86.56
N ALA A 88 81.74 -7.48 86.47
CA ALA A 88 81.63 -8.25 85.22
C ALA A 88 80.36 -9.11 85.18
N MET A 89 79.80 -9.33 83.99
CA MET A 89 78.56 -10.11 83.76
C MET A 89 78.84 -11.49 83.16
N ALA A 90 77.95 -12.47 83.35
CA ALA A 90 78.06 -13.80 82.73
C ALA A 90 77.88 -13.78 81.21
N THR A 91 78.69 -14.59 80.51
CA THR A 91 78.63 -14.78 79.04
C THR A 91 77.94 -16.08 78.63
N GLU A 92 77.74 -17.03 79.54
CA GLU A 92 77.07 -18.31 79.32
C GLU A 92 76.03 -18.56 80.42
N GLY A 93 75.04 -19.42 80.13
CA GLY A 93 74.02 -19.78 81.10
C GLY A 93 74.58 -20.68 82.20
N GLY A 94 74.31 -20.35 83.46
CA GLY A 94 74.76 -21.05 84.66
C GLY A 94 75.08 -20.12 85.83
N ASP A 95 75.49 -20.71 86.96
CA ASP A 95 75.97 -19.96 88.13
C ASP A 95 77.21 -19.14 87.76
N PHE A 96 77.30 -17.90 88.25
CA PHE A 96 78.39 -16.97 87.97
C PHE A 96 79.16 -16.63 89.26
N ARG A 97 80.49 -16.70 89.21
CA ARG A 97 81.36 -16.46 90.38
C ARG A 97 82.45 -15.44 90.05
N GLN A 98 82.56 -14.39 90.87
CA GLN A 98 83.49 -13.29 90.68
C GLN A 98 84.42 -13.11 91.90
N PRO A 99 85.71 -13.49 91.82
CA PRO A 99 86.65 -13.33 92.92
C PRO A 99 87.13 -11.88 93.10
N PHE A 100 87.36 -11.46 94.35
CA PHE A 100 87.95 -10.18 94.78
C PHE A 100 88.80 -10.36 96.05
N GLN A 101 89.69 -9.41 96.36
CA GLN A 101 90.60 -9.51 97.52
C GLN A 101 90.24 -8.52 98.62
N ILE A 102 90.43 -8.95 99.88
CA ILE A 102 90.41 -8.08 101.07
C ILE A 102 91.78 -8.13 101.75
N ARG A 103 92.13 -7.06 102.45
CA ARG A 103 93.31 -7.01 103.30
C ARG A 103 93.01 -6.27 104.60
N TRP A 104 93.70 -6.63 105.67
CA TRP A 104 93.59 -5.94 106.95
C TRP A 104 94.95 -5.67 107.56
N SER A 105 95.05 -4.56 108.30
CA SER A 105 96.27 -4.13 108.97
C SER A 105 96.20 -4.39 110.47
N VAL A 106 97.30 -4.83 111.08
CA VAL A 106 97.39 -5.16 112.51
C VAL A 106 98.57 -4.43 113.13
N LYS A 107 98.33 -3.69 114.23
CA LYS A 107 99.38 -2.97 114.97
C LYS A 107 99.83 -3.77 116.19
N ASN A 108 101.13 -4.00 116.34
CA ASN A 108 101.67 -4.72 117.50
C ASN A 108 101.87 -3.78 118.72
N GLN A 109 102.31 -4.33 119.86
CA GLN A 109 102.49 -3.55 121.11
C GLN A 109 103.65 -2.55 121.03
N ASP A 110 104.57 -2.72 120.07
CA ASP A 110 105.72 -1.83 119.82
C ASP A 110 105.39 -0.75 118.77
N GLY A 111 104.17 -0.76 118.21
CA GLY A 111 103.66 0.24 117.28
C GLY A 111 103.84 -0.06 115.78
N GLU A 112 104.47 -1.18 115.40
CA GLU A 112 104.63 -1.59 114.00
C GLU A 112 103.34 -2.17 113.41
N VAL A 113 103.07 -1.89 112.12
CA VAL A 113 101.86 -2.31 111.41
C VAL A 113 102.19 -3.36 110.33
N SER A 114 101.53 -4.51 110.35
CA SER A 114 101.63 -5.59 109.34
C SER A 114 100.31 -5.78 108.59
N PHE A 115 100.37 -6.20 107.31
CA PHE A 115 99.18 -6.44 106.47
C PHE A 115 98.98 -7.92 106.12
N TYR A 116 97.73 -8.37 106.15
CA TYR A 116 97.31 -9.73 105.77
C TYR A 116 96.21 -9.66 104.70
N TYR A 117 96.08 -10.70 103.88
CA TYR A 117 95.19 -10.73 102.70
C TYR A 117 94.33 -11.99 102.68
N LYS A 118 93.12 -11.89 102.10
CA LYS A 118 92.24 -13.02 101.79
C LYS A 118 91.51 -12.78 100.48
N THR A 119 91.30 -13.85 99.69
CA THR A 119 90.45 -13.79 98.49
C THR A 119 89.07 -14.32 98.84
N LEU A 120 88.03 -13.59 98.41
CA LEU A 120 86.63 -13.96 98.51
C LEU A 120 86.02 -13.94 97.10
N SER A 121 84.84 -14.51 96.90
CA SER A 121 84.10 -14.38 95.63
C SER A 121 82.65 -14.00 95.86
N ALA A 122 82.09 -13.17 94.98
CA ALA A 122 80.65 -13.01 94.87
C ALA A 122 80.09 -14.16 94.02
N LEU A 123 79.19 -14.97 94.57
CA LEU A 123 78.53 -16.08 93.87
C LEU A 123 77.06 -15.73 93.57
N PHE A 124 76.70 -15.78 92.28
CA PHE A 124 75.34 -15.59 91.76
C PHE A 124 74.83 -16.91 91.21
N ARG A 125 73.64 -17.35 91.63
CA ARG A 125 73.05 -18.60 91.14
C ARG A 125 72.09 -18.36 89.97
N ALA A 126 72.17 -19.19 88.93
CA ALA A 126 71.24 -19.14 87.83
C ALA A 126 69.88 -19.76 88.20
N PRO A 127 68.77 -19.26 87.62
CA PRO A 127 67.48 -19.91 87.74
C PRO A 127 67.41 -21.16 86.83
N THR A 128 66.24 -21.77 86.67
CA THR A 128 66.00 -22.92 85.77
C THR A 128 64.84 -22.61 84.81
N VAL A 129 64.85 -23.19 83.60
CA VAL A 129 63.83 -22.98 82.56
C VAL A 129 63.61 -24.24 81.71
N THR A 130 62.37 -24.49 81.26
CA THR A 130 61.99 -25.55 80.31
C THR A 130 61.20 -24.97 79.13
N ALA A 131 61.11 -25.66 78.00
CA ALA A 131 60.32 -25.25 76.83
C ALA A 131 59.66 -26.45 76.14
N THR A 132 58.49 -26.24 75.51
CA THR A 132 57.76 -27.23 74.70
C THR A 132 57.76 -26.87 73.21
N SER A 133 57.69 -27.87 72.31
CA SER A 133 57.55 -27.67 70.86
C SER A 133 56.49 -28.59 70.23
N GLY A 134 55.75 -28.06 69.24
CA GLY A 134 54.85 -28.77 68.32
C GLY A 134 55.38 -28.71 66.87
N VAL A 135 54.51 -28.82 65.86
CA VAL A 135 54.85 -28.68 64.42
C VAL A 135 54.43 -27.29 63.93
N ILE A 136 55.18 -26.72 62.98
CA ILE A 136 54.83 -25.46 62.31
C ILE A 136 54.20 -25.79 60.95
N GLY A 137 52.89 -25.60 60.83
CA GLY A 137 52.17 -25.65 59.56
C GLY A 137 51.87 -24.25 58.99
N PRO A 138 51.13 -24.17 57.87
CA PRO A 138 50.81 -22.91 57.20
C PRO A 138 50.02 -21.92 58.08
N HIS A 139 49.18 -22.43 58.97
CA HIS A 139 48.48 -21.62 59.97
C HIS A 139 49.42 -21.00 61.01
N GLN A 140 50.43 -21.75 61.48
CA GLN A 140 51.42 -21.21 62.44
C GLN A 140 52.38 -20.22 61.76
N VAL A 141 52.70 -20.40 60.47
CA VAL A 141 53.49 -19.42 59.70
C VAL A 141 52.76 -18.07 59.59
N SER A 142 51.44 -18.08 59.35
CA SER A 142 50.64 -16.86 59.20
C SER A 142 50.19 -16.24 60.52
N GLY A 143 49.92 -17.06 61.54
CA GLY A 143 49.36 -16.63 62.83
C GLY A 143 50.37 -16.47 63.98
N GLY A 144 51.64 -16.84 63.74
CA GLY A 144 52.68 -16.91 64.77
C GLY A 144 52.69 -18.25 65.51
N TYR A 145 53.79 -18.53 66.21
CA TYR A 145 54.01 -19.79 66.90
C TYR A 145 54.18 -19.58 68.41
N THR A 146 53.43 -20.34 69.20
CA THR A 146 53.40 -20.22 70.66
C THR A 146 54.46 -21.11 71.30
N VAL A 147 55.35 -20.48 72.09
CA VAL A 147 56.32 -21.16 72.94
C VAL A 147 55.88 -21.03 74.39
N SER A 148 55.85 -22.15 75.12
CA SER A 148 55.49 -22.18 76.53
C SER A 148 56.36 -23.16 77.33
N GLY A 149 56.47 -22.92 78.64
CA GLY A 149 57.28 -23.74 79.54
C GLY A 149 57.26 -23.27 80.99
N THR A 150 58.15 -23.84 81.82
CA THR A 150 58.27 -23.53 83.25
C THR A 150 59.55 -22.75 83.56
N CYS A 151 59.56 -21.97 84.65
CA CYS A 151 60.68 -21.13 85.06
C CYS A 151 60.72 -20.98 86.60
N SER A 152 61.90 -20.95 87.23
CA SER A 152 62.00 -21.01 88.70
C SER A 152 62.08 -19.68 89.44
N GLN A 153 62.40 -18.55 88.78
CA GLN A 153 62.51 -17.25 89.45
C GLN A 153 61.28 -16.37 89.15
N THR A 154 60.59 -15.94 90.22
CA THR A 154 59.38 -15.12 90.11
C THR A 154 59.41 -13.90 91.04
N PRO A 155 59.25 -12.66 90.53
CA PRO A 155 59.25 -12.31 89.11
C PRO A 155 60.62 -12.53 88.47
N GLY A 156 60.64 -12.95 87.21
CA GLY A 156 61.84 -13.10 86.39
C GLY A 156 61.55 -12.82 84.91
N VAL A 157 62.58 -12.71 84.08
CA VAL A 157 62.49 -12.40 82.64
C VAL A 157 62.79 -13.66 81.82
N ILE A 158 62.03 -13.87 80.75
CA ILE A 158 62.24 -14.90 79.72
C ILE A 158 62.50 -14.22 78.38
N GLU A 159 63.52 -14.64 77.65
CA GLU A 159 63.83 -14.18 76.29
C GLU A 159 63.80 -15.37 75.33
N ILE A 160 63.01 -15.26 74.26
CA ILE A 160 62.82 -16.30 73.24
C ILE A 160 63.43 -15.82 71.92
N SER A 161 64.28 -16.64 71.30
CA SER A 161 65.01 -16.26 70.08
C SER A 161 65.25 -17.47 69.16
N GLY A 162 65.88 -17.27 67.99
CA GLY A 162 66.19 -18.33 67.03
C GLY A 162 65.35 -18.22 65.76
N VAL A 163 64.35 -19.11 65.58
CA VAL A 163 63.42 -19.13 64.43
C VAL A 163 62.48 -17.91 64.36
N PHE A 164 62.39 -17.11 65.42
CA PHE A 164 61.52 -15.93 65.48
C PHE A 164 62.19 -14.68 64.89
N GLU A 165 61.40 -13.75 64.36
CA GLU A 165 61.89 -12.51 63.71
C GLU A 165 62.77 -11.68 64.66
N ASP A 166 62.24 -11.40 65.84
CA ASP A 166 62.90 -10.65 66.91
C ASP A 166 63.08 -11.51 68.17
N VAL A 167 63.98 -11.09 69.05
CA VAL A 167 64.05 -11.64 70.41
C VAL A 167 62.81 -11.18 71.17
N HIS A 168 62.00 -12.13 71.65
CA HIS A 168 60.74 -11.85 72.33
C HIS A 168 60.88 -12.02 73.84
N SER A 169 60.62 -10.97 74.60
CA SER A 169 60.72 -10.99 76.06
C SER A 169 59.36 -11.13 76.74
N VAL A 170 59.22 -12.06 77.67
CA VAL A 170 58.02 -12.29 78.49
C VAL A 170 58.39 -12.50 79.95
N SER A 171 57.50 -12.13 80.88
CA SER A 171 57.74 -12.33 82.31
C SER A 171 57.45 -13.77 82.74
N CYS A 172 58.32 -14.33 83.58
CA CYS A 172 58.03 -15.53 84.36
C CYS A 172 57.11 -15.17 85.54
N VAL A 173 55.87 -15.65 85.51
CA VAL A 173 54.86 -15.37 86.55
C VAL A 173 54.25 -16.68 87.01
N GLY A 174 54.23 -16.92 88.33
CA GLY A 174 53.66 -18.16 88.89
C GLY A 174 54.39 -19.44 88.48
N GLY A 175 55.66 -19.34 88.06
CA GLY A 175 56.50 -20.47 87.67
C GLY A 175 56.37 -20.93 86.21
N ILE A 176 55.60 -20.20 85.39
CA ILE A 176 55.35 -20.51 83.97
C ILE A 176 55.52 -19.29 83.08
N TYR A 177 55.68 -19.55 81.78
CA TYR A 177 55.62 -18.53 80.74
C TYR A 177 54.96 -19.10 79.47
N SER A 178 54.34 -18.21 78.69
CA SER A 178 53.80 -18.52 77.37
C SER A 178 53.84 -17.26 76.52
N ALA A 179 54.34 -17.37 75.29
CA ALA A 179 54.37 -16.26 74.35
C ALA A 179 54.22 -16.75 72.92
N THR A 180 53.40 -16.04 72.14
CA THR A 180 53.30 -16.24 70.70
C THR A 180 54.20 -15.25 70.00
N ALA A 181 55.10 -15.75 69.16
CA ALA A 181 56.06 -14.93 68.43
C ALA A 181 55.95 -15.18 66.93
N ALA A 182 56.20 -14.12 66.14
CA ALA A 182 56.24 -14.19 64.70
C ALA A 182 57.47 -14.99 64.25
N LEU A 183 57.24 -15.94 63.33
CA LEU A 183 58.30 -16.75 62.74
C LEU A 183 59.01 -15.95 61.65
N LYS A 184 60.33 -16.16 61.51
CA LYS A 184 61.11 -15.59 60.40
C LYS A 184 60.51 -16.01 59.08
N SER A 185 60.40 -15.08 58.14
CA SER A 185 60.01 -15.37 56.77
C SER A 185 61.18 -15.12 55.81
N PRO A 186 61.42 -15.99 54.81
CA PRO A 186 60.67 -17.21 54.49
C PRO A 186 61.10 -18.43 55.31
N LEU A 187 60.15 -19.35 55.56
CA LEU A 187 60.41 -20.70 56.08
C LEU A 187 60.27 -21.73 54.95
N SER A 188 61.08 -22.78 55.02
CA SER A 188 60.91 -23.98 54.20
C SER A 188 60.59 -25.17 55.09
N SER A 189 59.93 -26.19 54.55
CA SER A 189 59.75 -27.48 55.24
C SER A 189 61.10 -28.01 55.74
N GLY A 190 61.13 -28.58 56.95
CA GLY A 190 62.35 -29.09 57.59
C GLY A 190 62.56 -28.62 59.04
N PRO A 191 63.64 -29.09 59.70
CA PRO A 191 63.88 -28.78 61.10
C PRO A 191 64.47 -27.37 61.31
N VAL A 192 63.91 -26.63 62.26
CA VAL A 192 64.38 -25.31 62.71
C VAL A 192 64.52 -25.27 64.24
N THR A 193 65.28 -24.31 64.79
CA THR A 193 65.57 -24.25 66.23
C THR A 193 65.23 -22.91 66.88
N PHE A 194 64.88 -22.96 68.16
CA PHE A 194 64.70 -21.77 69.00
C PHE A 194 65.35 -21.94 70.37
N LYS A 195 65.65 -20.81 71.02
CA LYS A 195 66.25 -20.74 72.35
C LYS A 195 65.36 -19.99 73.32
N VAL A 196 65.39 -20.40 74.58
CA VAL A 196 64.70 -19.73 75.69
C VAL A 196 65.69 -19.47 76.81
N LYS A 197 65.87 -18.21 77.16
CA LYS A 197 66.76 -17.73 78.23
C LYS A 197 65.93 -17.21 79.40
N HIS A 198 66.32 -17.50 80.65
CA HIS A 198 65.65 -17.05 81.86
C HIS A 198 66.62 -16.42 82.87
N ALA A 199 66.28 -15.23 83.38
CA ALA A 199 67.08 -14.51 84.38
C ALA A 199 66.17 -13.81 85.41
N SER A 200 66.69 -13.49 86.60
CA SER A 200 65.94 -12.74 87.63
C SER A 200 65.57 -11.32 87.16
N THR A 201 66.49 -10.65 86.46
CA THR A 201 66.32 -9.35 85.82
C THR A 201 67.11 -9.33 84.51
N ALA A 202 66.85 -8.36 83.62
CA ALA A 202 67.58 -8.23 82.36
C ALA A 202 69.09 -8.01 82.55
N SER A 203 69.49 -7.44 83.69
CA SER A 203 70.88 -7.18 84.08
C SER A 203 71.38 -8.14 85.17
N SER A 204 70.82 -9.35 85.27
CA SER A 204 71.27 -10.35 86.24
C SER A 204 72.61 -10.96 85.82
N HIS A 205 73.47 -11.20 86.80
CA HIS A 205 74.81 -11.73 86.60
C HIS A 205 74.81 -13.25 86.31
N ALA A 206 73.69 -13.94 86.46
CA ALA A 206 73.51 -15.36 86.15
C ALA A 206 72.15 -15.61 85.50
N TYR A 207 72.09 -16.54 84.54
CA TYR A 207 70.87 -16.88 83.78
C TYR A 207 70.86 -18.36 83.34
N ALA A 208 69.69 -18.90 83.00
CA ALA A 208 69.49 -20.23 82.42
C ALA A 208 69.17 -20.13 80.92
N GLU A 209 69.56 -21.12 80.10
CA GLU A 209 69.17 -21.18 78.68
C GLU A 209 68.89 -22.62 78.23
N VAL A 210 67.85 -22.82 77.41
CA VAL A 210 67.53 -24.10 76.74
C VAL A 210 67.32 -23.88 75.23
N GLN A 211 67.70 -24.86 74.40
CA GLN A 211 67.49 -24.85 72.95
C GLN A 211 66.60 -26.03 72.52
N MET A 212 65.63 -25.76 71.64
CA MET A 212 64.66 -26.73 71.12
C MET A 212 64.70 -26.81 69.59
N THR A 213 64.39 -27.98 69.04
CA THR A 213 64.17 -28.20 67.59
C THR A 213 62.68 -28.45 67.33
N VAL A 214 62.15 -27.86 66.25
CA VAL A 214 60.77 -28.00 65.76
C VAL A 214 60.79 -28.24 64.25
N ASN A 215 59.89 -29.08 63.74
CA ASN A 215 59.74 -29.32 62.31
C ASN A 215 58.70 -28.36 61.70
N VAL A 216 59.04 -27.82 60.53
CA VAL A 216 58.15 -27.06 59.65
C VAL A 216 57.66 -27.99 58.55
N ASP A 217 56.35 -27.94 58.26
CA ASP A 217 55.70 -28.71 57.19
C ASP A 217 54.77 -27.78 56.37
N LEU A 218 55.15 -27.51 55.12
CA LEU A 218 54.45 -26.61 54.20
C LEU A 218 54.17 -27.27 52.84
N ASP A 219 54.36 -28.58 52.73
CA ASP A 219 54.18 -29.31 51.49
C ASP A 219 52.70 -29.70 51.32
N ALA A 220 52.08 -29.33 50.19
CA ALA A 220 50.68 -29.62 49.93
C ALA A 220 50.48 -31.09 49.47
N PRO A 221 49.32 -31.69 49.76
CA PRO A 221 48.96 -33.03 49.24
C PRO A 221 49.04 -33.14 47.71
N GLU A 222 49.51 -34.28 47.20
CA GLU A 222 49.37 -34.61 45.77
C GLU A 222 48.01 -35.26 45.50
N LEU A 223 47.27 -34.75 44.50
CA LEU A 223 45.90 -35.19 44.21
C LEU A 223 45.61 -35.19 42.70
N HIS A 224 45.02 -36.27 42.17
CA HIS A 224 44.65 -36.38 40.75
C HIS A 224 43.36 -37.18 40.58
N ILE A 225 42.50 -36.79 39.62
CA ILE A 225 41.34 -37.59 39.18
C ILE A 225 41.74 -38.38 37.91
N THR A 226 41.52 -39.69 37.91
CA THR A 226 41.87 -40.59 36.79
C THR A 226 40.66 -41.09 36.01
N THR A 227 39.51 -41.20 36.67
CA THR A 227 38.23 -41.54 36.03
C THR A 227 37.15 -40.63 36.58
N PRO A 228 36.32 -40.00 35.74
CA PRO A 228 36.41 -39.93 34.28
C PRO A 228 37.56 -39.04 33.79
N VAL A 229 37.92 -39.15 32.51
CA VAL A 229 38.87 -38.23 31.88
C VAL A 229 38.24 -36.86 31.65
N ALA A 230 39.05 -35.80 31.69
CA ALA A 230 38.59 -34.45 31.41
C ALA A 230 37.95 -34.35 30.01
N GLY A 231 36.76 -33.78 29.92
CA GLY A 231 35.97 -33.62 28.70
C GLY A 231 35.10 -34.82 28.31
N ALA A 232 35.03 -35.87 29.13
CA ALA A 232 34.19 -37.03 28.83
C ALA A 232 32.69 -36.65 28.71
N VAL A 233 32.02 -37.24 27.71
CA VAL A 233 30.55 -37.24 27.58
C VAL A 233 30.05 -38.59 28.11
N LEU A 234 29.33 -38.55 29.22
CA LEU A 234 28.84 -39.71 29.95
C LEU A 234 27.41 -40.03 29.50
N THR A 235 27.23 -41.23 28.94
CA THR A 235 25.97 -41.74 28.41
C THR A 235 25.32 -42.72 29.39
N ASP A 236 24.14 -43.26 29.06
CA ASP A 236 23.46 -44.28 29.87
C ASP A 236 24.34 -45.50 30.21
N LEU A 237 25.33 -45.81 29.38
CA LEU A 237 26.26 -46.92 29.59
C LEU A 237 27.27 -46.68 30.72
N ASP A 238 27.52 -45.41 31.06
CA ASP A 238 28.49 -45.00 32.08
C ASP A 238 27.90 -44.95 33.50
N TYR A 239 26.57 -45.08 33.62
CA TYR A 239 25.83 -45.05 34.89
C TYR A 239 25.41 -46.45 35.33
N SER A 240 25.93 -46.93 36.47
CA SER A 240 25.71 -48.30 36.99
C SER A 240 24.27 -48.58 37.43
N THR A 241 23.56 -47.53 37.84
CA THR A 241 22.18 -47.57 38.41
C THR A 241 21.23 -46.54 37.77
N GLY A 242 21.69 -45.85 36.72
CA GLY A 242 20.98 -44.73 36.07
C GLY A 242 21.07 -43.39 36.81
N THR A 243 21.62 -43.34 38.03
CA THR A 243 21.72 -42.09 38.83
C THR A 243 23.12 -41.67 39.20
N SER A 244 24.06 -42.61 39.33
CA SER A 244 25.44 -42.34 39.77
C SER A 244 26.49 -42.92 38.80
N PHE A 245 27.65 -42.28 38.73
CA PHE A 245 28.80 -42.71 37.91
C PHE A 245 30.06 -42.81 38.77
N LEU A 246 31.03 -43.63 38.35
CA LEU A 246 32.25 -43.90 39.10
C LEU A 246 33.27 -42.77 38.95
N VAL A 247 33.78 -42.27 40.08
CA VAL A 247 34.91 -41.34 40.18
C VAL A 247 36.08 -42.04 40.87
N GLN A 248 37.28 -41.95 40.29
CA GLN A 248 38.51 -42.53 40.82
C GLN A 248 39.69 -41.57 40.68
N GLY A 249 40.68 -41.72 41.56
CA GLY A 249 41.89 -40.91 41.51
C GLY A 249 42.99 -41.36 42.48
N THR A 250 44.07 -40.59 42.52
CA THR A 250 45.23 -40.80 43.40
C THR A 250 45.39 -39.66 44.40
N CYS A 251 45.93 -39.94 45.57
CA CYS A 251 46.06 -39.01 46.70
C CYS A 251 47.30 -39.33 47.55
N SER A 252 47.98 -38.33 48.14
CA SER A 252 49.20 -38.53 48.93
C SER A 252 48.97 -38.79 50.42
N GLU A 253 47.88 -38.30 51.00
CA GLU A 253 47.67 -38.32 52.45
C GLU A 253 46.89 -39.55 52.91
N ASP A 254 47.58 -40.54 53.48
CA ASP A 254 46.97 -41.81 53.90
C ASP A 254 45.86 -41.58 54.92
N LEU A 255 44.71 -42.22 54.67
CA LEU A 255 43.53 -42.21 55.54
C LEU A 255 42.88 -40.83 55.73
N MET A 256 43.38 -39.78 55.05
CA MET A 256 42.78 -38.46 55.07
C MET A 256 41.62 -38.37 54.06
N PRO A 257 40.58 -37.56 54.34
CA PRO A 257 39.43 -37.41 53.47
C PRO A 257 39.81 -36.74 52.14
N VAL A 258 39.19 -37.21 51.05
CA VAL A 258 39.18 -36.57 49.74
C VAL A 258 37.74 -36.13 49.48
N GLU A 259 37.51 -34.82 49.50
CA GLU A 259 36.21 -34.22 49.23
C GLU A 259 35.99 -34.08 47.72
N ILE A 260 34.87 -34.59 47.21
CA ILE A 260 34.43 -34.37 45.83
C ILE A 260 33.30 -33.36 45.80
N LYS A 261 33.53 -32.27 45.07
CA LYS A 261 32.55 -31.21 44.83
C LYS A 261 32.09 -31.25 43.38
N VAL A 262 30.77 -31.24 43.18
CA VAL A 262 30.15 -31.07 41.85
C VAL A 262 29.68 -29.63 41.75
N ASN A 263 30.20 -28.88 40.77
CA ASN A 263 29.90 -27.45 40.59
C ASN A 263 30.13 -26.62 41.86
N GLY A 264 31.19 -26.94 42.62
CA GLY A 264 31.55 -26.27 43.87
C GLY A 264 30.77 -26.72 45.12
N VAL A 265 29.78 -27.60 44.97
CA VAL A 265 28.99 -28.14 46.09
C VAL A 265 29.57 -29.48 46.52
N LEU A 266 29.94 -29.60 47.80
CA LEU A 266 30.35 -30.88 48.38
C LEU A 266 29.24 -31.91 48.19
N THR A 267 29.57 -32.95 47.42
CA THR A 267 28.62 -34.00 47.05
C THR A 267 28.97 -35.29 47.77
N GLU A 268 30.25 -35.66 47.81
CA GLU A 268 30.72 -36.87 48.45
C GLU A 268 32.06 -36.65 49.14
N THR A 269 32.36 -37.48 50.14
CA THR A 269 33.68 -37.52 50.79
C THR A 269 34.18 -38.95 50.77
N PHE A 270 35.31 -39.15 50.11
CA PHE A 270 36.02 -40.43 50.07
C PHE A 270 37.19 -40.45 51.05
N THR A 271 37.74 -41.62 51.30
CA THR A 271 38.96 -41.77 52.12
C THR A 271 40.11 -42.13 51.21
N CYS A 272 41.22 -41.40 51.31
CA CYS A 272 42.46 -41.78 50.66
C CYS A 272 42.96 -43.09 51.26
N THR A 273 43.03 -44.14 50.45
CA THR A 273 43.46 -45.46 50.91
C THR A 273 44.96 -45.50 51.14
N VAL A 274 45.42 -46.50 51.92
CA VAL A 274 46.86 -46.80 52.08
C VAL A 274 47.58 -47.14 50.76
N ALA A 275 46.82 -47.37 49.68
CA ALA A 275 47.33 -47.57 48.33
C ALA A 275 47.38 -46.27 47.51
N LYS A 276 47.28 -45.10 48.16
CA LYS A 276 47.34 -43.76 47.53
C LYS A 276 46.25 -43.54 46.48
N SER A 277 45.06 -44.07 46.72
CA SER A 277 43.92 -43.96 45.80
C SER A 277 42.60 -43.72 46.50
N PHE A 278 41.66 -43.09 45.78
CA PHE A 278 40.26 -42.94 46.19
C PHE A 278 39.35 -43.41 45.05
N SER A 279 38.16 -43.92 45.41
CA SER A 279 37.16 -44.39 44.45
C SER A 279 35.78 -44.35 45.08
N GLY A 280 34.78 -43.93 44.32
CA GLY A 280 33.38 -43.95 44.75
C GLY A 280 32.44 -43.43 43.67
N GLU A 281 31.14 -43.50 43.92
CA GLU A 281 30.13 -43.05 42.96
C GLU A 281 29.66 -41.62 43.26
N VAL A 282 29.39 -40.83 42.22
CA VAL A 282 28.92 -39.44 42.32
C VAL A 282 27.70 -39.24 41.41
N VAL A 283 26.79 -38.33 41.77
CA VAL A 283 25.60 -37.99 40.95
C VAL A 283 25.87 -36.68 40.20
N LEU A 284 25.62 -36.66 38.89
CA LEU A 284 25.70 -35.45 38.07
C LEU A 284 24.31 -34.99 37.61
N PRO A 285 24.07 -33.66 37.56
CA PRO A 285 22.97 -33.10 36.78
C PRO A 285 23.21 -33.31 35.28
N GLU A 286 22.14 -33.23 34.49
CA GLU A 286 22.24 -33.27 33.02
C GLU A 286 23.04 -32.07 32.50
N GLY A 287 23.84 -32.28 31.46
CA GLY A 287 24.71 -31.28 30.87
C GLY A 287 26.10 -31.21 31.50
N VAL A 288 26.78 -30.08 31.32
CA VAL A 288 28.18 -29.88 31.73
C VAL A 288 28.28 -29.66 33.23
N SER A 289 29.17 -30.39 33.89
CA SER A 289 29.52 -30.24 35.31
C SER A 289 31.03 -30.16 35.51
N THR A 290 31.46 -29.38 36.50
CA THR A 290 32.84 -29.36 37.00
C THR A 290 32.94 -30.26 38.23
N LEU A 291 33.90 -31.18 38.21
CA LEU A 291 34.26 -32.04 39.33
C LEU A 291 35.55 -31.52 39.96
N THR A 292 35.50 -31.20 41.23
CA THR A 292 36.65 -30.78 42.03
C THR A 292 36.94 -31.84 43.08
N ALA A 293 38.15 -32.42 43.08
CA ALA A 293 38.64 -33.19 44.22
C ALA A 293 39.50 -32.28 45.10
N TYR A 294 39.34 -32.39 46.41
CA TYR A 294 40.03 -31.56 47.40
C TYR A 294 40.54 -32.43 48.56
N GLN A 295 41.76 -32.15 49.04
CA GLN A 295 42.36 -32.86 50.18
C GLN A 295 43.20 -31.91 51.03
N SER A 296 43.20 -32.14 52.35
CA SER A 296 44.10 -31.50 53.31
C SER A 296 44.96 -32.53 54.05
N ASP A 297 46.19 -32.18 54.39
CA ASP A 297 47.03 -33.00 55.28
C ASP A 297 46.68 -32.80 56.77
N ALA A 298 47.46 -33.43 57.66
CA ALA A 298 47.23 -33.36 59.11
C ALA A 298 47.62 -32.03 59.76
N VAL A 299 48.42 -31.19 59.09
CA VAL A 299 48.95 -29.92 59.61
C VAL A 299 48.24 -28.71 58.98
N GLY A 300 47.37 -28.96 57.98
CA GLY A 300 46.50 -27.99 57.34
C GLY A 300 46.99 -27.50 55.97
N ASN A 301 47.93 -28.19 55.31
CA ASN A 301 48.23 -27.90 53.90
C ASN A 301 47.11 -28.45 53.00
N GLU A 302 46.71 -27.70 51.98
CA GLU A 302 45.54 -28.00 51.14
C GLU A 302 45.91 -28.13 49.65
N SER A 303 45.21 -28.99 48.92
CA SER A 303 45.36 -29.20 47.48
C SER A 303 44.02 -29.49 46.80
N SER A 304 43.89 -29.14 45.52
CA SER A 304 42.68 -29.42 44.74
C SER A 304 42.96 -29.64 43.26
N VAL A 305 42.10 -30.42 42.58
CA VAL A 305 42.15 -30.70 41.14
C VAL A 305 40.75 -30.65 40.53
N ASP A 306 40.63 -29.98 39.38
CA ASP A 306 39.37 -29.79 38.67
C ASP A 306 39.38 -30.50 37.30
N ILE A 307 38.26 -31.15 36.95
CA ILE A 307 37.97 -31.63 35.59
C ILE A 307 36.54 -31.25 35.18
N THR A 308 36.28 -31.14 33.88
CA THR A 308 34.92 -30.96 33.34
C THR A 308 34.42 -32.23 32.68
N VAL A 309 33.13 -32.53 32.84
CA VAL A 309 32.45 -33.66 32.21
C VAL A 309 31.05 -33.25 31.79
N THR A 310 30.47 -33.94 30.80
CA THR A 310 29.10 -33.70 30.34
C THR A 310 28.29 -34.96 30.58
N LYS A 311 27.23 -34.88 31.39
CA LYS A 311 26.22 -35.95 31.44
C LYS A 311 25.24 -35.75 30.30
N ASP A 312 25.02 -36.79 29.53
CA ASP A 312 24.07 -36.76 28.43
C ASP A 312 23.33 -38.10 28.35
N THR A 313 22.14 -38.15 28.96
CA THR A 313 21.29 -39.35 29.13
C THR A 313 19.86 -39.14 28.61
N SER A 314 19.50 -37.93 28.22
CA SER A 314 18.17 -37.58 27.69
C SER A 314 18.24 -37.18 26.21
N GLY A 315 17.17 -37.47 25.46
CA GLY A 315 17.03 -36.93 24.10
C GLY A 315 16.70 -35.44 24.11
N PRO A 316 16.55 -34.81 22.94
CA PRO A 316 16.20 -33.40 22.83
C PRO A 316 14.95 -33.01 23.62
N GLY A 317 14.86 -31.75 24.04
CA GLY A 317 13.70 -31.24 24.78
C GLY A 317 12.39 -31.25 23.98
N ASP A 318 11.28 -31.03 24.66
CA ASP A 318 9.95 -30.99 24.04
C ASP A 318 9.84 -29.92 22.93
N PHE A 319 9.09 -30.25 21.88
CA PHE A 319 8.74 -29.32 20.81
C PHE A 319 7.40 -29.69 20.16
N THR A 320 6.86 -28.77 19.35
CA THR A 320 5.57 -28.91 18.68
C THR A 320 5.65 -28.47 17.22
N ILE A 321 4.86 -29.10 16.37
CA ILE A 321 4.57 -28.64 15.00
C ILE A 321 3.67 -27.40 15.12
N THR A 322 4.13 -26.27 14.60
CA THR A 322 3.42 -24.98 14.73
C THR A 322 2.43 -24.75 13.59
N GLY A 323 2.67 -25.35 12.42
CA GLY A 323 1.74 -25.30 11.29
C GLY A 323 2.41 -25.60 9.96
N VAL A 324 1.68 -25.28 8.90
CA VAL A 324 2.14 -25.34 7.51
C VAL A 324 2.01 -23.98 6.86
N GLN A 325 2.83 -23.75 5.83
CA GLN A 325 2.72 -22.62 4.92
C GLN A 325 3.37 -22.98 3.58
N SER A 326 3.52 -22.01 2.67
CA SER A 326 4.26 -22.18 1.42
C SER A 326 5.49 -21.27 1.35
N THR A 327 6.48 -21.67 0.57
CA THR A 327 7.64 -20.81 0.28
C THR A 327 7.37 -19.79 -0.82
N VAL A 328 6.22 -19.87 -1.51
CA VAL A 328 5.91 -19.06 -2.70
C VAL A 328 4.74 -18.11 -2.47
N ASP A 329 3.63 -18.62 -1.94
CA ASP A 329 2.31 -18.02 -2.09
C ASP A 329 1.39 -18.15 -0.87
N ASP A 330 1.95 -18.57 0.28
CA ASP A 330 1.25 -18.64 1.58
C ASP A 330 2.23 -18.33 2.70
N SER A 331 2.11 -17.16 3.32
CA SER A 331 3.03 -16.67 4.35
C SER A 331 2.48 -16.79 5.77
N THR A 332 1.32 -17.44 5.94
CA THR A 332 0.69 -17.65 7.23
C THR A 332 0.96 -19.07 7.73
N ILE A 333 1.52 -19.21 8.92
CA ILE A 333 1.70 -20.52 9.57
C ILE A 333 0.39 -20.87 10.27
N ASP A 334 -0.38 -21.77 9.68
CA ASP A 334 -1.65 -22.25 10.24
C ASP A 334 -1.88 -23.74 9.89
N ASN A 335 -3.11 -24.24 9.99
CA ASN A 335 -3.48 -25.61 9.61
C ASN A 335 -4.06 -25.72 8.18
N LEU A 336 -3.81 -24.72 7.33
CA LEU A 336 -4.38 -24.59 6.00
C LEU A 336 -3.30 -24.21 4.98
N LEU A 337 -2.80 -25.21 4.25
CA LEU A 337 -1.84 -24.96 3.17
C LEU A 337 -2.56 -24.33 1.97
N LYS A 338 -2.33 -23.05 1.72
CA LYS A 338 -2.87 -22.35 0.54
C LYS A 338 -1.91 -22.37 -0.63
N GLY A 339 -0.64 -22.66 -0.42
CA GLY A 339 0.37 -22.55 -1.47
C GLY A 339 0.83 -23.88 -2.08
N SER A 340 1.62 -23.76 -3.14
CA SER A 340 2.03 -24.91 -3.98
C SER A 340 3.22 -25.72 -3.45
N ILE A 341 4.07 -25.15 -2.59
CA ILE A 341 5.23 -25.84 -2.00
C ILE A 341 5.07 -25.93 -0.50
N LEU A 342 4.80 -27.12 0.04
CA LEU A 342 4.64 -27.31 1.49
C LEU A 342 5.93 -26.97 2.25
N ARG A 343 5.82 -26.08 3.24
CA ARG A 343 6.77 -25.86 4.33
C ARG A 343 6.08 -26.20 5.64
N VAL A 344 6.71 -27.05 6.43
CA VAL A 344 6.27 -27.45 7.78
C VAL A 344 7.12 -26.71 8.79
N ASP A 345 6.49 -26.01 9.71
CA ASP A 345 7.15 -25.26 10.78
C ASP A 345 6.96 -25.95 12.14
N PHE A 346 7.95 -25.81 13.01
CA PHE A 346 7.92 -26.35 14.36
C PHE A 346 8.74 -25.48 15.33
N SER A 347 8.43 -25.57 16.62
CA SER A 347 9.17 -24.86 17.67
C SER A 347 10.58 -25.45 17.83
N SER A 348 11.53 -24.64 18.31
CA SER A 348 12.87 -25.12 18.67
C SER A 348 12.80 -26.15 19.80
N SER A 349 13.51 -27.26 19.65
CA SER A 349 13.81 -28.23 20.71
C SER A 349 15.23 -27.97 21.25
N ALA A 350 15.38 -27.91 22.57
CA ALA A 350 16.69 -27.81 23.20
C ALA A 350 17.52 -29.07 22.92
N ASP A 351 18.81 -28.92 22.66
CA ASP A 351 19.74 -30.02 22.32
C ASP A 351 19.45 -30.78 21.00
N ALA A 352 18.48 -30.33 20.21
CA ALA A 352 18.24 -30.92 18.90
C ALA A 352 19.33 -30.54 17.88
N ALA A 353 19.98 -31.55 17.30
CA ALA A 353 20.90 -31.42 16.18
C ALA A 353 20.20 -31.55 14.81
N SER A 354 19.11 -32.32 14.73
CA SER A 354 18.30 -32.48 13.52
C SER A 354 16.84 -32.84 13.81
N TYR A 355 16.00 -32.78 12.78
CA TYR A 355 14.58 -33.14 12.81
C TYR A 355 14.24 -34.01 11.61
N ASP A 356 13.68 -35.20 11.86
CA ASP A 356 13.04 -36.03 10.85
C ASP A 356 11.56 -35.63 10.74
N VAL A 357 11.12 -35.17 9.56
CA VAL A 357 9.75 -34.72 9.30
C VAL A 357 9.10 -35.58 8.21
N GLN A 358 7.92 -36.11 8.52
CA GLN A 358 7.13 -36.97 7.65
C GLN A 358 5.72 -36.42 7.47
N VAL A 359 5.25 -36.45 6.22
CA VAL A 359 3.87 -36.12 5.87
C VAL A 359 3.16 -37.39 5.42
N ARG A 360 2.00 -37.66 6.02
CA ARG A 360 1.21 -38.86 5.79
C ARG A 360 -0.23 -38.49 5.41
N ASP A 361 -0.90 -39.36 4.67
CA ASP A 361 -2.35 -39.25 4.47
C ASP A 361 -3.13 -39.60 5.75
N THR A 362 -4.46 -39.48 5.71
CA THR A 362 -5.33 -39.83 6.84
C THR A 362 -5.36 -41.33 7.15
N GLY A 363 -4.98 -42.18 6.19
CA GLY A 363 -4.81 -43.64 6.35
C GLY A 363 -3.46 -44.04 6.94
N GLY A 364 -2.52 -43.10 7.07
CA GLY A 364 -1.19 -43.30 7.65
C GLY A 364 -0.09 -43.63 6.64
N ALA A 365 -0.35 -43.63 5.33
CA ALA A 365 0.67 -43.84 4.31
C ALA A 365 1.52 -42.58 4.14
N VAL A 366 2.84 -42.74 3.98
CA VAL A 366 3.77 -41.63 3.72
C VAL A 366 3.54 -41.09 2.30
N VAL A 367 3.17 -39.81 2.18
CA VAL A 367 2.84 -39.17 0.90
C VAL A 367 3.95 -38.26 0.37
N CYS A 368 4.79 -37.72 1.26
CA CYS A 368 5.97 -36.93 0.91
C CYS A 368 7.26 -37.65 1.35
N PRO A 369 8.38 -37.53 0.63
CA PRO A 369 9.68 -38.03 1.08
C PRO A 369 10.06 -37.48 2.45
N THR A 370 10.53 -38.33 3.36
CA THR A 370 10.98 -37.88 4.70
C THR A 370 12.10 -36.86 4.56
N GLN A 371 11.99 -35.75 5.30
CA GLN A 371 13.03 -34.73 5.35
C GLN A 371 13.81 -34.85 6.65
N ASN A 372 15.14 -34.79 6.58
CA ASN A 372 16.00 -34.57 7.74
C ASN A 372 16.60 -33.17 7.64
N VAL A 373 16.33 -32.31 8.62
CA VAL A 373 16.70 -30.89 8.59
C VAL A 373 17.33 -30.46 9.92
N SER A 374 18.24 -29.49 9.89
CA SER A 374 18.76 -28.81 11.08
C SER A 374 18.10 -27.44 11.32
N THR A 375 17.18 -27.05 10.45
CA THR A 375 16.39 -25.81 10.52
C THR A 375 15.11 -26.02 11.33
N GLY A 376 14.52 -24.93 11.87
CA GLY A 376 13.21 -24.95 12.54
C GLY A 376 12.01 -25.18 11.60
N TYR A 377 12.25 -25.72 10.41
CA TYR A 377 11.24 -26.02 9.40
C TYR A 377 11.77 -27.02 8.37
N ALA A 378 10.85 -27.71 7.67
CA ALA A 378 11.15 -28.62 6.56
C ALA A 378 10.36 -28.22 5.30
N VAL A 379 11.01 -28.22 4.13
CA VAL A 379 10.40 -27.85 2.83
C VAL A 379 10.29 -29.09 1.94
N PHE A 380 9.13 -29.29 1.33
CA PHE A 380 8.79 -30.45 0.51
C PHE A 380 8.54 -30.08 -0.96
N SER A 381 9.58 -29.69 -1.68
CA SER A 381 9.49 -29.16 -3.06
C SER A 381 8.94 -30.13 -4.11
N SER A 382 8.98 -31.44 -3.85
CA SER A 382 8.50 -32.48 -4.78
C SER A 382 7.22 -33.18 -4.32
N CYS A 383 6.59 -32.71 -3.24
CA CYS A 383 5.40 -33.36 -2.74
C CYS A 383 4.15 -32.97 -3.53
N ILE A 384 3.41 -33.98 -4.00
CA ILE A 384 2.15 -33.77 -4.70
C ILE A 384 1.02 -33.97 -3.70
N LEU A 385 0.40 -32.86 -3.31
CA LEU A 385 -0.76 -32.85 -2.44
C LEU A 385 -2.02 -32.50 -3.24
N THR A 386 -3.14 -33.14 -2.90
CA THR A 386 -4.41 -32.94 -3.60
C THR A 386 -5.21 -31.83 -2.92
N ASN A 387 -5.69 -30.86 -3.71
CA ASN A 387 -6.54 -29.78 -3.20
C ASN A 387 -7.82 -30.34 -2.55
N GLY A 388 -8.21 -29.80 -1.40
CA GLY A 388 -9.37 -30.23 -0.62
C GLY A 388 -9.13 -31.47 0.26
N ILE A 389 -7.92 -32.03 0.29
CA ILE A 389 -7.58 -33.21 1.09
C ILE A 389 -6.78 -32.81 2.35
N SER A 390 -7.06 -33.48 3.46
CA SER A 390 -6.31 -33.34 4.71
C SER A 390 -5.18 -34.35 4.83
N TYR A 391 -4.06 -33.91 5.41
CA TYR A 391 -2.86 -34.71 5.66
C TYR A 391 -2.40 -34.55 7.11
N LYS A 392 -1.50 -35.42 7.57
CA LYS A 392 -0.93 -35.43 8.92
C LYS A 392 0.58 -35.30 8.90
N ILE A 393 1.13 -34.56 9.87
CA ILE A 393 2.57 -34.34 10.02
C ILE A 393 3.06 -35.06 11.27
N PHE A 394 4.22 -35.70 11.13
CA PHE A 394 4.96 -36.31 12.22
C PHE A 394 6.39 -35.76 12.18
N ALA A 395 6.88 -35.27 13.32
CA ALA A 395 8.23 -34.75 13.47
C ALA A 395 8.93 -35.40 14.67
N THR A 396 10.22 -35.70 14.50
CA THR A 396 11.07 -36.28 15.55
C THR A 396 12.39 -35.52 15.58
N ALA A 397 12.68 -34.82 16.67
CA ALA A 397 13.98 -34.21 16.93
C ALA A 397 15.00 -35.28 17.31
N LYS A 398 16.25 -35.10 16.93
CA LYS A 398 17.39 -35.93 17.31
C LYS A 398 18.55 -35.05 17.75
N ASP A 399 19.22 -35.42 18.83
CA ASP A 399 20.46 -34.80 19.27
C ASP A 399 21.68 -35.31 18.47
N SER A 400 22.88 -34.91 18.89
CA SER A 400 24.14 -35.31 18.28
C SER A 400 24.46 -36.81 18.43
N LEU A 401 23.83 -37.49 19.39
CA LEU A 401 23.92 -38.93 19.64
C LEU A 401 22.78 -39.72 18.97
N ASN A 402 21.94 -39.05 18.17
CA ASN A 402 20.75 -39.58 17.50
C ASN A 402 19.63 -40.08 18.42
N ARG A 403 19.57 -39.66 19.69
CA ARG A 403 18.42 -40.04 20.54
C ARG A 403 17.19 -39.24 20.14
N PRO A 404 16.02 -39.88 19.98
CA PRO A 404 14.84 -39.23 19.42
C PRO A 404 13.91 -38.66 20.49
N THR A 405 13.35 -37.48 20.20
CA THR A 405 12.17 -36.93 20.88
C THR A 405 11.09 -36.66 19.85
N ALA A 406 9.89 -37.22 20.05
CA ALA A 406 8.75 -36.99 19.16
C ALA A 406 8.08 -35.65 19.49
N ALA A 407 7.58 -34.92 18.48
CA ALA A 407 6.79 -33.72 18.72
C ALA A 407 5.54 -34.04 19.57
N LEU A 408 5.21 -33.18 20.53
CA LEU A 408 4.09 -33.39 21.46
C LEU A 408 2.73 -33.51 20.75
N ASN A 409 2.60 -32.89 19.58
CA ASN A 409 1.40 -32.91 18.74
C ASN A 409 1.60 -33.73 17.44
N ASN A 410 2.38 -34.81 17.49
CA ASN A 410 2.52 -35.73 16.37
C ASN A 410 1.15 -36.20 15.84
N GLY A 411 0.99 -36.17 14.51
CA GLY A 411 -0.30 -36.31 13.86
C GLY A 411 -1.03 -34.98 13.63
N PHE A 412 -0.33 -33.84 13.74
CA PHE A 412 -0.86 -32.51 13.40
C PHE A 412 -1.50 -32.54 12.02
N SER A 413 -2.80 -32.21 11.96
CA SER A 413 -3.60 -32.30 10.73
C SER A 413 -3.70 -30.94 10.06
N PHE A 414 -3.49 -30.90 8.74
CA PHE A 414 -3.69 -29.70 7.93
C PHE A 414 -4.53 -30.01 6.67
N LEU A 415 -5.23 -29.01 6.16
CA LEU A 415 -6.01 -29.08 4.91
C LEU A 415 -5.24 -28.39 3.79
N VAL A 416 -5.29 -28.95 2.58
CA VAL A 416 -4.78 -28.28 1.38
C VAL A 416 -5.91 -27.51 0.72
N GLN A 417 -5.75 -26.20 0.55
CA GLN A 417 -6.72 -25.32 -0.08
C GLN A 417 -6.02 -24.32 -1.00
N LEU A 418 -5.59 -24.81 -2.17
CA LEU A 418 -4.88 -24.02 -3.16
C LEU A 418 -5.78 -22.91 -3.75
N PRO A 419 -5.25 -21.73 -4.10
CA PRO A 419 -6.01 -20.66 -4.72
C PRO A 419 -6.52 -21.13 -6.08
N MET A 420 -7.80 -20.90 -6.34
CA MET A 420 -8.44 -21.15 -7.63
C MET A 420 -8.69 -19.84 -8.38
N PRO A 421 -8.61 -19.84 -9.72
CA PRO A 421 -8.99 -18.70 -10.55
C PRO A 421 -10.49 -18.43 -10.41
N GLN A 422 -10.86 -17.16 -10.32
CA GLN A 422 -12.26 -16.72 -10.32
C GLN A 422 -12.46 -15.67 -11.41
N ILE A 423 -13.67 -15.57 -11.96
CA ILE A 423 -14.03 -14.46 -12.85
C ILE A 423 -14.11 -13.18 -12.01
N THR A 424 -13.20 -12.25 -12.22
CA THR A 424 -13.14 -10.99 -11.45
C THR A 424 -13.88 -9.85 -12.12
N SER A 425 -13.92 -9.83 -13.45
CA SER A 425 -14.56 -8.76 -14.22
C SER A 425 -15.01 -9.24 -15.60
N LEU A 426 -16.15 -8.72 -16.02
CA LEU A 426 -16.72 -8.86 -17.36
C LEU A 426 -16.97 -7.46 -17.91
N TYR A 427 -16.39 -7.13 -19.05
CA TYR A 427 -16.47 -5.77 -19.60
C TYR A 427 -16.37 -5.76 -21.12
N GLY A 428 -16.86 -4.68 -21.76
CA GLY A 428 -16.63 -4.38 -23.17
C GLY A 428 -15.63 -3.23 -23.35
N ASP A 429 -15.20 -3.02 -24.61
CA ASP A 429 -14.25 -1.94 -24.97
C ASP A 429 -14.85 -0.53 -24.82
N LEU A 430 -16.16 -0.40 -25.08
CA LEU A 430 -16.90 0.86 -24.97
C LEU A 430 -17.93 0.78 -23.84
N SER A 431 -18.37 1.95 -23.38
CA SER A 431 -19.43 2.09 -22.39
C SER A 431 -20.45 3.15 -22.84
N ASN A 432 -21.70 3.00 -22.41
CA ASN A 432 -22.81 3.88 -22.80
C ASN A 432 -22.98 3.99 -24.32
N VAL A 433 -22.80 2.88 -25.02
CA VAL A 433 -22.99 2.75 -26.48
C VAL A 433 -24.10 1.74 -26.73
N THR A 434 -24.97 2.02 -27.69
CA THR A 434 -25.97 1.07 -28.20
C THR A 434 -25.55 0.62 -29.59
N TYR A 435 -25.48 -0.70 -29.79
CA TYR A 435 -25.06 -1.32 -31.04
C TYR A 435 -26.26 -1.80 -31.86
N ARG A 436 -26.10 -1.87 -33.17
CA ARG A 436 -27.09 -2.42 -34.11
C ARG A 436 -26.76 -3.85 -34.52
N ALA A 437 -27.67 -4.45 -35.31
CA ALA A 437 -27.39 -5.72 -35.97
C ALA A 437 -26.15 -5.61 -36.88
N GLY A 438 -25.30 -6.63 -36.81
CA GLY A 438 -24.10 -6.73 -37.65
C GLY A 438 -22.87 -5.99 -37.12
N GLU A 439 -22.99 -5.20 -36.04
CA GLU A 439 -21.83 -4.53 -35.44
C GLU A 439 -21.07 -5.46 -34.49
N ASP A 440 -19.74 -5.39 -34.52
CA ASP A 440 -18.87 -6.19 -33.64
C ASP A 440 -18.75 -5.58 -32.24
N ILE A 441 -19.15 -6.34 -31.23
CA ILE A 441 -18.98 -6.01 -29.81
C ILE A 441 -17.86 -6.88 -29.23
N ALA A 442 -16.74 -6.26 -28.85
CA ALA A 442 -15.67 -6.94 -28.15
C ALA A 442 -15.98 -7.06 -26.65
N LEU A 443 -15.94 -8.28 -26.14
CA LEU A 443 -16.23 -8.64 -24.75
C LEU A 443 -15.00 -9.31 -24.13
N TYR A 444 -14.73 -8.96 -22.87
CA TYR A 444 -13.59 -9.45 -22.12
C TYR A 444 -14.05 -10.09 -20.82
N MET A 445 -13.42 -11.23 -20.51
CA MET A 445 -13.55 -11.93 -19.26
C MET A 445 -12.20 -12.03 -18.59
N GLN A 446 -12.08 -11.45 -17.40
CA GLN A 446 -10.86 -11.44 -16.62
C GLN A 446 -10.94 -12.45 -15.48
N PHE A 447 -9.88 -13.24 -15.34
CA PHE A 447 -9.66 -14.15 -14.22
C PHE A 447 -8.73 -13.52 -13.18
N SER A 448 -8.87 -13.92 -11.92
CA SER A 448 -7.98 -13.50 -10.82
C SER A 448 -6.54 -14.03 -10.95
N ARG A 449 -6.33 -15.08 -11.76
CA ARG A 449 -5.05 -15.79 -11.94
C ARG A 449 -4.93 -16.32 -13.37
N PRO A 450 -3.70 -16.57 -13.88
CA PRO A 450 -3.49 -17.20 -15.17
C PRO A 450 -4.17 -18.57 -15.28
N VAL A 451 -4.89 -18.81 -16.37
CA VAL A 451 -5.61 -20.08 -16.59
C VAL A 451 -5.16 -20.81 -17.85
N VAL A 452 -5.33 -22.13 -17.85
CA VAL A 452 -5.20 -23.01 -19.02
C VAL A 452 -6.59 -23.47 -19.42
N ILE A 453 -6.94 -23.23 -20.69
CA ILE A 453 -8.24 -23.60 -21.27
C ILE A 453 -8.05 -24.76 -22.23
N THR A 454 -8.86 -25.81 -22.08
CA THR A 454 -8.98 -26.91 -23.05
C THR A 454 -10.44 -27.07 -23.50
N GLY A 455 -10.65 -27.62 -24.69
CA GLY A 455 -11.98 -27.75 -25.29
C GLY A 455 -12.57 -26.40 -25.72
N SER A 456 -13.91 -26.28 -25.66
CA SER A 456 -14.63 -25.06 -26.07
C SER A 456 -15.66 -24.63 -25.03
N PRO A 457 -15.23 -24.08 -23.88
CA PRO A 457 -16.11 -23.42 -22.94
C PRO A 457 -16.98 -22.33 -23.60
N GLN A 458 -18.10 -22.02 -22.95
CA GLN A 458 -19.13 -21.14 -23.48
C GLN A 458 -19.50 -20.05 -22.48
N MET A 459 -19.65 -18.82 -22.98
CA MET A 459 -20.27 -17.69 -22.30
C MET A 459 -21.66 -17.47 -22.89
N ILE A 460 -22.68 -17.37 -22.05
CA ILE A 460 -24.06 -17.15 -22.47
C ILE A 460 -24.47 -15.72 -22.12
N LEU A 461 -25.02 -14.99 -23.08
CA LEU A 461 -25.50 -13.61 -22.90
C LEU A 461 -27.00 -13.58 -22.53
N ASN A 462 -27.47 -12.46 -21.99
CA ASN A 462 -28.90 -12.22 -21.73
C ASN A 462 -29.73 -12.05 -23.01
N THR A 463 -29.10 -11.99 -24.18
CA THR A 463 -29.74 -12.13 -25.50
C THR A 463 -30.04 -13.58 -25.88
N GLY A 464 -29.59 -14.55 -25.07
CA GLY A 464 -29.62 -15.98 -25.39
C GLY A 464 -28.47 -16.44 -26.30
N ARG A 465 -27.62 -15.53 -26.78
CA ARG A 465 -26.45 -15.89 -27.59
C ARG A 465 -25.43 -16.66 -26.78
N VAL A 466 -24.87 -17.70 -27.38
CA VAL A 466 -23.75 -18.49 -26.85
C VAL A 466 -22.47 -18.12 -27.59
N LEU A 467 -21.46 -17.66 -26.86
CA LEU A 467 -20.12 -17.36 -27.36
C LEU A 467 -19.16 -18.46 -26.90
N SER A 468 -18.52 -19.17 -27.85
CA SER A 468 -17.51 -20.17 -27.52
C SER A 468 -16.12 -19.53 -27.49
N PHE A 469 -15.29 -19.93 -26.54
CA PHE A 469 -13.90 -19.47 -26.43
C PHE A 469 -12.94 -20.64 -26.18
N SER A 470 -11.66 -20.43 -26.47
CA SER A 470 -10.62 -21.45 -26.28
C SER A 470 -9.30 -20.80 -25.85
N SER A 471 -8.21 -21.58 -25.80
CA SER A 471 -6.87 -21.05 -25.55
C SER A 471 -6.42 -20.01 -26.60
N SER A 472 -6.98 -20.02 -27.82
CA SER A 472 -6.69 -18.98 -28.82
C SER A 472 -7.38 -17.63 -28.55
N SER A 473 -8.32 -17.60 -27.60
CA SER A 473 -9.09 -16.41 -27.24
C SER A 473 -8.39 -15.53 -26.19
N PHE A 474 -7.21 -15.91 -25.69
CA PHE A 474 -6.47 -15.06 -24.76
C PHE A 474 -6.02 -13.76 -25.41
N LEU A 475 -6.21 -12.65 -24.70
CA LEU A 475 -5.67 -11.37 -25.12
C LEU A 475 -4.13 -11.40 -25.00
N ALA A 476 -3.44 -11.08 -26.09
CA ALA A 476 -1.99 -11.05 -26.14
C ALA A 476 -1.40 -10.12 -25.06
N GLY A 477 -0.37 -10.59 -24.34
CA GLY A 477 0.26 -9.84 -23.25
C GLY A 477 -0.47 -9.88 -21.91
N SER A 478 -1.64 -10.52 -21.80
CA SER A 478 -2.39 -10.62 -20.52
C SER A 478 -1.86 -11.67 -19.55
N GLY A 479 -0.86 -12.47 -19.94
CA GLY A 479 -0.38 -13.59 -19.12
C GLY A 479 -1.47 -14.66 -18.88
N ASN A 480 -2.33 -14.91 -19.86
CA ASN A 480 -3.45 -15.87 -19.80
C ASN A 480 -4.50 -15.57 -18.72
N THR A 481 -4.68 -14.29 -18.37
CA THR A 481 -5.71 -13.86 -17.39
C THR A 481 -6.95 -13.26 -18.05
N ILE A 482 -6.90 -12.86 -19.33
CA ILE A 482 -8.01 -12.20 -20.01
C ILE A 482 -8.37 -12.96 -21.29
N VAL A 483 -9.63 -13.38 -21.39
CA VAL A 483 -10.23 -13.97 -22.60
C VAL A 483 -11.02 -12.89 -23.35
N LYS A 484 -10.74 -12.72 -24.63
CA LYS A 484 -11.48 -11.85 -25.55
C LYS A 484 -12.43 -12.68 -26.41
N MET A 485 -13.68 -12.25 -26.50
CA MET A 485 -14.71 -12.78 -27.39
C MET A 485 -15.30 -11.64 -28.21
N ASN A 486 -15.82 -11.96 -29.40
CA ASN A 486 -16.56 -11.01 -30.22
C ASN A 486 -18.02 -11.47 -30.29
N TYR A 487 -18.94 -10.52 -30.18
CA TYR A 487 -20.37 -10.74 -30.33
C TYR A 487 -20.94 -9.83 -31.40
N VAL A 488 -21.63 -10.41 -32.37
CA VAL A 488 -22.40 -9.70 -33.39
C VAL A 488 -23.89 -9.91 -33.08
N PRO A 489 -24.65 -8.83 -32.79
CA PRO A 489 -26.08 -8.92 -32.55
C PRO A 489 -26.85 -9.43 -33.79
N ASP A 490 -27.78 -10.35 -33.56
CA ASP A 490 -28.77 -10.73 -34.58
C ASP A 490 -29.80 -9.59 -34.77
N PRO A 491 -30.51 -9.54 -35.90
CA PRO A 491 -31.66 -8.67 -36.08
C PRO A 491 -32.79 -8.96 -35.07
N GLY A 492 -33.51 -7.93 -34.63
CA GLY A 492 -34.67 -8.04 -33.75
C GLY A 492 -34.36 -8.18 -32.26
N ILE A 493 -33.16 -7.79 -31.83
CA ILE A 493 -32.76 -7.74 -30.42
C ILE A 493 -32.87 -6.31 -29.93
N ASP A 494 -33.65 -6.11 -28.87
CA ASP A 494 -33.70 -4.87 -28.10
C ASP A 494 -33.40 -5.22 -26.63
N ILE A 495 -32.20 -4.87 -26.17
CA ILE A 495 -31.79 -5.09 -24.79
C ILE A 495 -30.88 -3.96 -24.31
N SER A 496 -31.16 -3.47 -23.11
CA SER A 496 -30.32 -2.49 -22.43
C SER A 496 -30.43 -2.67 -20.91
N PRO A 497 -29.37 -3.12 -20.19
CA PRO A 497 -28.02 -3.40 -20.67
C PRO A 497 -27.79 -4.86 -21.11
N LEU A 498 -26.82 -5.07 -22.01
CA LEU A 498 -26.21 -6.36 -22.33
C LEU A 498 -25.47 -6.92 -21.11
N ASP A 499 -25.65 -8.21 -20.82
CA ASP A 499 -24.99 -8.87 -19.69
C ASP A 499 -24.72 -10.36 -19.96
N VAL A 500 -23.86 -10.97 -19.14
CA VAL A 500 -23.51 -12.40 -19.21
C VAL A 500 -24.33 -13.18 -18.19
N THR A 501 -25.13 -14.15 -18.61
CA THR A 501 -25.97 -14.96 -17.72
C THR A 501 -25.23 -16.13 -17.09
N SER A 502 -24.30 -16.75 -17.81
CA SER A 502 -23.50 -17.87 -17.28
C SER A 502 -22.25 -18.15 -18.10
N VAL A 503 -21.31 -18.88 -17.49
CA VAL A 503 -20.15 -19.48 -18.15
C VAL A 503 -20.18 -20.98 -17.88
N THR A 504 -20.04 -21.80 -18.93
CA THR A 504 -20.08 -23.27 -18.83
C THR A 504 -18.88 -23.89 -19.55
N LEU A 505 -18.51 -25.11 -19.16
CA LEU A 505 -17.32 -25.77 -19.69
C LEU A 505 -17.53 -26.47 -21.04
N ASN A 506 -18.76 -26.89 -21.36
CA ASN A 506 -19.12 -27.59 -22.61
C ASN A 506 -18.10 -28.69 -23.01
N GLY A 507 -17.79 -29.58 -22.06
CA GLY A 507 -16.82 -30.67 -22.27
C GLY A 507 -15.34 -30.28 -22.23
N GLY A 508 -15.02 -28.99 -22.02
CA GLY A 508 -13.67 -28.46 -21.80
C GLY A 508 -13.27 -28.32 -20.33
N THR A 509 -12.14 -27.64 -20.07
CA THR A 509 -11.67 -27.30 -18.73
C THR A 509 -11.14 -25.87 -18.68
N ILE A 510 -11.30 -25.21 -17.53
CA ILE A 510 -10.60 -23.97 -17.19
C ILE A 510 -9.90 -24.22 -15.85
N ARG A 511 -8.57 -24.21 -15.85
CA ARG A 511 -7.77 -24.55 -14.68
C ARG A 511 -6.66 -23.55 -14.43
N ASP A 512 -6.25 -23.38 -13.17
CA ASP A 512 -5.09 -22.58 -12.81
C ASP A 512 -3.84 -23.09 -13.52
N GLN A 513 -3.03 -22.18 -14.07
CA GLN A 513 -1.82 -22.55 -14.79
C GLN A 513 -0.71 -23.10 -13.89
N ALA A 514 -0.64 -22.65 -12.62
CA ALA A 514 0.42 -23.04 -11.70
C ALA A 514 0.09 -24.32 -10.93
N ASN A 515 -1.18 -24.48 -10.50
CA ASN A 515 -1.56 -25.55 -9.58
C ASN A 515 -2.65 -26.51 -10.12
N ASN A 516 -3.13 -26.32 -11.36
CA ASN A 516 -4.10 -27.20 -12.03
C ASN A 516 -5.45 -27.36 -11.29
N THR A 517 -5.80 -26.47 -10.36
CA THR A 517 -7.15 -26.42 -9.76
C THR A 517 -8.18 -25.92 -10.75
N ASN A 518 -9.42 -26.40 -10.68
CA ASN A 518 -10.51 -25.91 -11.52
C ASN A 518 -10.87 -24.46 -11.15
N ALA A 519 -11.11 -23.62 -12.16
CA ALA A 519 -11.61 -22.27 -11.93
C ALA A 519 -13.05 -22.27 -11.39
N ASP A 520 -13.35 -21.31 -10.54
CA ASP A 520 -14.69 -20.97 -10.13
C ASP A 520 -15.35 -20.10 -11.22
N LEU A 521 -16.44 -20.61 -11.79
CA LEU A 521 -17.18 -19.97 -12.87
C LEU A 521 -18.35 -19.11 -12.37
N ALA A 522 -18.46 -18.91 -11.06
CA ALA A 522 -19.38 -17.94 -10.50
C ALA A 522 -19.10 -16.55 -11.08
N LEU A 523 -20.16 -15.89 -11.54
CA LEU A 523 -20.09 -14.53 -12.06
C LEU A 523 -19.85 -13.54 -10.91
N PRO A 524 -19.16 -12.41 -11.16
CA PRO A 524 -18.92 -11.40 -10.13
C PRO A 524 -20.22 -10.93 -9.45
N THR A 525 -20.27 -10.94 -8.12
CA THR A 525 -21.46 -10.48 -7.37
C THR A 525 -21.59 -8.96 -7.33
N LEU A 526 -20.47 -8.25 -7.38
CA LEU A 526 -20.42 -6.80 -7.51
C LEU A 526 -20.86 -6.39 -8.91
N THR A 527 -21.94 -5.62 -9.00
CA THR A 527 -22.49 -5.11 -10.26
C THR A 527 -21.45 -4.32 -11.08
N ALA A 528 -20.56 -3.58 -10.43
CA ALA A 528 -19.48 -2.82 -11.10
C ALA A 528 -18.52 -3.70 -11.93
N ASN A 529 -18.43 -5.00 -11.63
CA ASN A 529 -17.60 -5.97 -12.32
C ASN A 529 -18.39 -6.83 -13.33
N ARG A 530 -19.68 -6.52 -13.51
CA ARG A 530 -20.55 -7.17 -14.48
C ARG A 530 -20.54 -6.39 -15.79
N LEU A 531 -20.84 -7.08 -16.89
CA LEU A 531 -20.93 -6.44 -18.21
C LEU A 531 -22.03 -5.37 -18.23
N SER A 532 -23.13 -5.60 -17.49
CA SER A 532 -24.24 -4.64 -17.33
C SER A 532 -23.80 -3.27 -16.79
N ALA A 533 -22.73 -3.17 -16.01
CA ALA A 533 -22.22 -1.88 -15.53
C ALA A 533 -21.56 -1.02 -16.62
N ARG A 534 -21.26 -1.58 -17.80
CA ARG A 534 -20.81 -0.80 -18.96
C ARG A 534 -21.96 -0.10 -19.68
N ASN A 535 -23.21 -0.42 -19.36
CA ASN A 535 -24.40 0.15 -19.99
C ASN A 535 -24.33 0.05 -21.53
N ILE A 536 -23.93 -1.12 -22.01
CA ILE A 536 -23.90 -1.44 -23.44
C ILE A 536 -25.32 -1.86 -23.83
N GLY A 537 -25.95 -1.12 -24.74
CA GLY A 537 -27.24 -1.47 -25.31
C GLY A 537 -27.10 -2.20 -26.64
N ILE A 538 -28.14 -2.90 -27.04
CA ILE A 538 -28.34 -3.38 -28.41
C ILE A 538 -29.73 -2.97 -28.82
N ASP A 539 -29.83 -2.24 -29.92
CA ASP A 539 -31.07 -2.02 -30.63
C ASP A 539 -30.87 -2.39 -32.09
N SER A 540 -31.35 -3.57 -32.43
CA SER A 540 -31.44 -4.07 -33.79
C SER A 540 -32.88 -4.32 -34.23
N LEU A 541 -33.85 -3.72 -33.54
CA LEU A 541 -35.26 -3.80 -33.91
C LEU A 541 -35.56 -2.71 -34.93
N ASN A 542 -35.90 -3.11 -36.16
CA ASN A 542 -36.31 -2.12 -37.16
C ASN A 542 -37.69 -1.54 -36.80
N PRO A 543 -37.88 -0.22 -36.96
CA PRO A 543 -39.18 0.39 -36.78
C PRO A 543 -40.16 -0.07 -37.86
N GLY A 544 -41.44 -0.08 -37.51
CA GLY A 544 -42.52 -0.44 -38.43
C GLY A 544 -42.66 0.52 -39.61
N ASP A 545 -43.43 0.11 -40.63
CA ASP A 545 -43.76 0.97 -41.77
C ASP A 545 -44.89 1.95 -41.42
N VAL A 546 -44.87 3.16 -42.00
CA VAL A 546 -46.02 4.09 -41.92
C VAL A 546 -47.24 3.53 -42.64
N SER A 547 -48.44 3.92 -42.21
CA SER A 547 -49.70 3.52 -42.87
C SER A 547 -50.59 4.73 -43.20
N GLY A 548 -51.56 4.56 -44.10
CA GLY A 548 -52.56 5.59 -44.39
C GLY A 548 -52.00 6.88 -45.01
N ILE A 549 -51.08 6.77 -45.98
CA ILE A 549 -50.56 7.95 -46.70
C ILE A 549 -51.72 8.66 -47.42
N ASN A 550 -51.99 9.90 -47.05
CA ASN A 550 -52.98 10.78 -47.67
C ASN A 550 -52.26 11.98 -48.30
N ILE A 551 -52.48 12.18 -49.60
CA ILE A 551 -51.94 13.31 -50.36
C ILE A 551 -53.11 14.20 -50.78
N THR A 552 -53.25 15.35 -50.13
CA THR A 552 -54.29 16.33 -50.45
C THR A 552 -53.66 17.53 -51.17
N ALA A 553 -54.13 17.81 -52.39
CA ALA A 553 -53.71 19.01 -53.13
C ALA A 553 -54.16 20.26 -52.37
N ILE A 554 -53.23 21.19 -52.12
CA ILE A 554 -53.61 22.56 -51.76
C ILE A 554 -53.41 23.43 -52.99
N PRO A 555 -54.42 24.20 -53.41
CA PRO A 555 -54.25 25.25 -54.41
C PRO A 555 -53.56 26.45 -53.75
N ALA A 556 -52.23 26.44 -53.68
CA ALA A 556 -51.41 27.65 -53.47
C ALA A 556 -49.92 27.37 -53.77
N ARG A 557 -49.49 27.74 -54.99
CA ARG A 557 -48.10 27.79 -55.52
C ARG A 557 -47.56 26.49 -56.13
N ILE A 558 -46.93 26.65 -57.30
CA ILE A 558 -46.51 25.62 -58.28
C ILE A 558 -45.16 24.95 -57.91
N ASP A 559 -44.59 25.33 -56.76
CA ASP A 559 -43.23 24.99 -56.29
C ASP A 559 -43.19 24.35 -54.88
N ILE A 560 -44.35 24.01 -54.29
CA ILE A 560 -44.44 23.33 -53.00
C ILE A 560 -45.10 21.95 -53.11
N THR A 561 -44.79 21.07 -52.16
CA THR A 561 -45.48 19.78 -52.02
C THR A 561 -46.96 19.95 -51.66
N PRO A 562 -47.83 18.99 -52.08
CA PRO A 562 -49.17 18.86 -51.52
C PRO A 562 -49.11 18.61 -50.00
N THR A 563 -50.25 18.69 -49.31
CA THR A 563 -50.30 18.24 -47.91
C THR A 563 -50.17 16.73 -47.88
N ILE A 564 -49.16 16.24 -47.17
CA ILE A 564 -48.88 14.82 -47.02
C ILE A 564 -49.08 14.48 -45.55
N ALA A 565 -49.99 13.54 -45.28
CA ALA A 565 -50.27 13.02 -43.95
C ALA A 565 -50.13 11.49 -43.93
N PHE A 566 -49.70 10.93 -42.80
CA PHE A 566 -49.57 9.49 -42.58
C PHE A 566 -49.71 9.13 -41.11
N THR A 567 -49.99 7.86 -40.83
CA THR A 567 -50.09 7.30 -39.48
C THR A 567 -48.77 6.64 -39.08
N PRO A 568 -48.13 7.07 -37.98
CA PRO A 568 -46.93 6.44 -37.44
C PRO A 568 -47.14 4.96 -37.08
N PRO A 569 -46.11 4.11 -37.21
CA PRO A 569 -46.10 2.80 -36.58
C PRO A 569 -45.98 2.92 -35.05
N ALA A 570 -46.33 1.84 -34.34
CA ALA A 570 -46.01 1.70 -32.92
C ALA A 570 -44.56 1.25 -32.77
N ASP A 571 -43.83 1.85 -31.85
CA ASP A 571 -42.42 1.56 -31.59
C ASP A 571 -42.07 1.92 -30.13
N PRO A 572 -41.25 1.13 -29.43
CA PRO A 572 -40.75 1.49 -28.10
C PRO A 572 -39.91 2.78 -28.11
N ASP A 573 -39.27 3.12 -29.23
CA ASP A 573 -38.36 4.25 -29.36
C ASP A 573 -38.99 5.48 -30.05
N PRO A 574 -38.49 6.70 -29.75
CA PRO A 574 -38.98 7.91 -30.39
C PRO A 574 -38.56 7.97 -31.87
N LEU A 575 -39.55 7.91 -32.77
CA LEU A 575 -39.34 7.85 -34.20
C LEU A 575 -39.18 9.22 -34.89
N THR A 576 -38.40 9.24 -35.96
CA THR A 576 -38.33 10.33 -36.94
C THR A 576 -38.81 9.86 -38.30
N TYR A 577 -39.40 10.77 -39.07
CA TYR A 577 -39.99 10.45 -40.37
C TYR A 577 -39.26 11.23 -41.45
N TRP A 578 -38.88 10.54 -42.52
CA TRP A 578 -38.13 11.11 -43.62
C TRP A 578 -38.93 10.94 -44.91
N LEU A 579 -38.98 11.99 -45.71
CA LEU A 579 -39.78 12.05 -46.93
C LEU A 579 -38.91 12.45 -48.12
N LYS A 580 -39.14 11.79 -49.25
CA LYS A 580 -38.52 12.07 -50.55
C LYS A 580 -39.62 12.17 -51.61
N VAL A 581 -39.48 13.09 -52.56
CA VAL A 581 -40.40 13.21 -53.72
C VAL A 581 -39.61 13.07 -55.01
N SER A 582 -40.02 12.15 -55.86
CA SER A 582 -39.41 11.88 -57.16
C SER A 582 -40.43 11.92 -58.28
N ARG A 583 -40.03 12.38 -59.47
CA ARG A 583 -40.83 12.23 -60.68
C ARG A 583 -40.95 10.74 -61.01
N HIS A 584 -42.16 10.27 -61.30
CA HIS A 584 -42.43 8.85 -61.43
C HIS A 584 -41.78 8.23 -62.68
N SER A 585 -41.69 8.99 -63.79
CA SER A 585 -41.22 8.50 -65.09
C SER A 585 -39.73 8.19 -65.14
N ASP A 586 -38.89 9.00 -64.49
CA ASP A 586 -37.43 8.90 -64.59
C ASP A 586 -36.71 8.90 -63.23
N GLY A 587 -37.46 9.03 -62.12
CA GLY A 587 -36.90 9.04 -60.78
C GLY A 587 -36.21 10.35 -60.40
N LEU A 588 -36.35 11.42 -61.19
CA LEU A 588 -35.75 12.72 -60.85
C LEU A 588 -36.22 13.18 -59.47
N GLN A 589 -35.28 13.32 -58.53
CA GLN A 589 -35.59 13.78 -57.18
C GLN A 589 -35.83 15.28 -57.20
N ILE A 590 -37.07 15.67 -56.89
CA ILE A 590 -37.46 17.07 -56.71
C ILE A 590 -37.50 17.48 -55.24
N LEU A 591 -37.49 16.50 -54.32
CA LEU A 591 -37.19 16.68 -52.90
C LEU A 591 -36.36 15.49 -52.43
N GLY A 592 -35.14 15.73 -51.94
CA GLY A 592 -34.31 14.70 -51.30
C GLY A 592 -34.89 14.31 -49.92
N TRP A 593 -34.36 13.24 -49.33
CA TRP A 593 -34.78 12.80 -48.00
C TRP A 593 -34.70 13.93 -46.98
N THR A 594 -35.87 14.39 -46.55
CA THR A 594 -36.05 15.52 -45.64
C THR A 594 -36.87 15.05 -44.45
N GLN A 595 -36.43 15.39 -43.23
CA GLN A 595 -37.19 15.05 -42.03
C GLN A 595 -38.49 15.87 -41.98
N VAL A 596 -39.61 15.19 -41.69
CA VAL A 596 -40.95 15.77 -41.72
C VAL A 596 -41.75 15.39 -40.48
N ALA A 597 -42.80 16.16 -40.20
CA ALA A 597 -43.84 15.77 -39.25
C ALA A 597 -44.83 14.80 -39.91
N THR A 598 -45.68 14.17 -39.10
CA THR A 598 -46.74 13.23 -39.54
C THR A 598 -47.78 13.87 -40.44
N THR A 599 -47.88 15.20 -40.43
CA THR A 599 -48.60 16.01 -41.41
C THR A 599 -47.70 17.16 -41.83
N SER A 600 -47.42 17.27 -43.12
CA SER A 600 -46.52 18.29 -43.68
C SER A 600 -47.17 18.99 -44.87
N THR A 601 -46.99 20.30 -44.94
CA THR A 601 -47.51 21.17 -46.02
C THR A 601 -46.46 22.19 -46.40
N GLY A 602 -46.43 22.64 -47.65
CA GLY A 602 -45.56 23.73 -48.06
C GLY A 602 -44.07 23.37 -48.12
N LEU A 603 -43.70 22.07 -48.22
CA LEU A 603 -42.28 21.71 -48.37
C LEU A 603 -41.77 22.21 -49.71
N SER A 604 -40.69 23.01 -49.68
CA SER A 604 -40.05 23.58 -50.85
C SER A 604 -39.49 22.49 -51.76
N LEU A 605 -39.81 22.54 -53.05
CA LEU A 605 -39.30 21.61 -54.05
C LEU A 605 -38.08 22.20 -54.75
N GLY A 606 -37.05 21.39 -54.96
CA GLY A 606 -35.78 21.79 -55.61
C GLY A 606 -35.90 22.02 -57.11
N ALA A 607 -37.04 21.69 -57.72
CA ALA A 607 -37.35 21.96 -59.12
C ALA A 607 -38.84 22.29 -59.27
N ALA A 608 -39.16 23.05 -60.32
CA ALA A 608 -40.55 23.33 -60.68
C ALA A 608 -41.29 22.03 -61.00
N VAL A 609 -42.52 21.93 -60.52
CA VAL A 609 -43.36 20.77 -60.77
C VAL A 609 -44.01 20.90 -62.15
N GLU A 610 -43.90 19.87 -62.97
CA GLU A 610 -44.47 19.86 -64.32
C GLU A 610 -45.99 19.59 -64.25
N PRO A 611 -46.82 20.36 -64.96
CA PRO A 611 -48.27 20.12 -65.07
C PRO A 611 -48.56 18.71 -65.62
N GLY A 612 -49.54 18.01 -65.03
CA GLY A 612 -49.98 16.68 -65.51
C GLY A 612 -48.97 15.54 -65.27
N VAL A 613 -47.81 15.82 -64.67
CA VAL A 613 -46.78 14.81 -64.40
C VAL A 613 -47.06 14.08 -63.09
N THR A 614 -46.86 12.77 -63.10
CA THR A 614 -47.00 11.93 -61.90
C THR A 614 -45.72 11.98 -61.07
N TYR A 615 -45.87 12.24 -59.77
CA TYR A 615 -44.82 12.21 -58.77
C TYR A 615 -45.08 11.10 -57.76
N ARG A 616 -44.02 10.60 -57.16
CA ARG A 616 -44.01 9.56 -56.13
C ARG A 616 -43.43 10.14 -54.85
N VAL A 617 -44.21 10.05 -53.78
CA VAL A 617 -43.81 10.34 -52.40
C VAL A 617 -43.32 9.04 -51.80
N GLU A 618 -42.13 9.07 -51.19
CA GLU A 618 -41.52 7.95 -50.48
C GLU A 618 -41.28 8.37 -49.02
N ILE A 619 -41.68 7.53 -48.07
CA ILE A 619 -41.55 7.78 -46.64
C ILE A 619 -40.77 6.63 -46.01
N GLN A 620 -39.81 6.97 -45.16
CA GLN A 620 -39.04 6.02 -44.35
C GLN A 620 -39.01 6.49 -42.90
N VAL A 621 -39.23 5.56 -41.97
CA VAL A 621 -39.15 5.78 -40.53
C VAL A 621 -37.73 5.46 -40.07
N ARG A 622 -37.22 6.24 -39.11
CA ARG A 622 -35.96 5.95 -38.42
C ARG A 622 -36.13 6.11 -36.92
N ASP A 623 -35.63 5.15 -36.16
CA ASP A 623 -35.47 5.28 -34.71
C ASP A 623 -34.24 6.16 -34.35
N PRO A 624 -33.97 6.46 -33.06
CA PRO A 624 -32.82 7.24 -32.63
C PRO A 624 -31.48 6.53 -32.83
N TYR A 625 -31.50 5.20 -32.84
CA TYR A 625 -30.32 4.39 -33.00
C TYR A 625 -29.93 4.23 -34.45
N GLY A 626 -30.83 4.59 -35.38
CA GLY A 626 -30.76 4.71 -36.81
C GLY A 626 -31.12 3.43 -37.58
N ASN A 627 -31.86 2.50 -36.98
CA ASN A 627 -32.53 1.46 -37.77
C ASN A 627 -33.67 2.11 -38.59
N THR A 628 -34.01 1.48 -39.72
CA THR A 628 -34.92 2.06 -40.70
C THR A 628 -36.04 1.10 -41.04
N SER A 629 -37.26 1.63 -41.22
CA SER A 629 -38.36 0.87 -41.81
C SER A 629 -38.12 0.58 -43.30
N GLY A 630 -39.02 -0.19 -43.89
CA GLY A 630 -39.19 -0.23 -45.33
C GLY A 630 -39.59 1.15 -45.88
N ILE A 631 -39.43 1.34 -47.20
CA ILE A 631 -39.88 2.55 -47.87
C ILE A 631 -41.33 2.34 -48.31
N VAL A 632 -42.24 3.13 -47.77
CA VAL A 632 -43.64 3.18 -48.20
C VAL A 632 -43.79 4.29 -49.23
N SER A 633 -44.55 4.06 -50.30
CA SER A 633 -44.71 5.04 -51.37
C SER A 633 -46.14 5.22 -51.85
N GLN A 634 -46.46 6.44 -52.30
CA GLN A 634 -47.76 6.81 -52.88
C GLN A 634 -47.53 7.83 -54.01
N SER A 635 -48.30 7.73 -55.09
CA SER A 635 -48.19 8.66 -56.23
C SER A 635 -49.33 9.66 -56.30
N TYR A 636 -49.06 10.83 -56.89
CA TYR A 636 -50.03 11.88 -57.20
C TYR A 636 -49.70 12.54 -58.56
N ILE A 637 -50.71 13.13 -59.21
CA ILE A 637 -50.54 13.91 -60.44
C ILE A 637 -50.47 15.40 -60.06
N SER A 638 -49.50 16.11 -60.63
CA SER A 638 -49.33 17.55 -60.43
C SER A 638 -50.38 18.37 -61.17
N THR A 639 -50.99 19.33 -60.48
CA THR A 639 -51.92 20.33 -61.05
C THR A 639 -51.26 21.71 -61.22
N ALA A 640 -49.93 21.74 -61.41
CA ALA A 640 -49.16 22.96 -61.68
C ALA A 640 -49.58 23.65 -62.99
N CYS A 641 -49.32 24.95 -63.14
CA CYS A 641 -49.46 25.63 -64.44
C CYS A 641 -48.14 25.66 -65.23
N PRO A 642 -48.20 25.68 -66.56
CA PRO A 642 -47.02 25.91 -67.39
C PRO A 642 -46.32 27.24 -67.07
N THR A 643 -45.04 27.32 -67.40
CA THR A 643 -44.25 28.57 -67.25
C THR A 643 -44.95 29.74 -67.95
N ASN A 644 -45.04 30.88 -67.26
CA ASN A 644 -45.76 32.08 -67.70
C ASN A 644 -47.27 31.92 -67.86
N PHE A 645 -47.90 30.90 -67.27
CA PHE A 645 -49.34 30.82 -67.11
C PHE A 645 -49.73 31.03 -65.64
N ALA A 646 -50.89 31.63 -65.40
CA ALA A 646 -51.48 31.84 -64.09
C ALA A 646 -52.64 30.86 -63.87
N TYR A 647 -52.70 30.28 -62.68
CA TYR A 647 -53.74 29.35 -62.24
C TYR A 647 -55.06 30.09 -61.98
N ILE A 648 -56.14 29.59 -62.58
CA ILE A 648 -57.49 30.11 -62.49
C ILE A 648 -58.38 29.04 -61.86
N TYR A 649 -58.83 29.33 -60.64
CA TYR A 649 -59.83 28.51 -59.95
C TYR A 649 -60.53 29.35 -58.91
N ASN A 650 -61.85 29.30 -58.92
CA ASN A 650 -62.67 29.78 -57.83
C ASN A 650 -64.02 29.08 -57.99
N PRO A 651 -64.40 28.13 -57.12
CA PRO A 651 -65.59 27.32 -57.36
C PRO A 651 -66.91 28.12 -57.49
N ALA A 652 -66.93 29.39 -57.08
CA ALA A 652 -68.07 30.29 -57.28
C ALA A 652 -68.09 31.01 -58.64
N ILE A 653 -66.97 31.06 -59.37
CA ILE A 653 -66.80 31.77 -60.66
C ILE A 653 -66.35 30.81 -61.78
N GLU A 654 -65.42 29.91 -61.48
CA GLU A 654 -64.87 28.87 -62.36
C GLU A 654 -64.61 27.60 -61.54
N ALA A 655 -65.44 26.57 -61.77
CA ALA A 655 -65.35 25.29 -61.05
C ALA A 655 -64.33 24.33 -61.68
N ASP A 656 -64.05 24.48 -62.98
CA ASP A 656 -63.08 23.67 -63.70
C ASP A 656 -61.75 24.45 -63.78
N PRO A 657 -60.74 24.10 -62.95
CA PRO A 657 -59.50 24.87 -62.90
C PRO A 657 -58.77 24.81 -64.23
N PHE A 658 -58.17 25.93 -64.63
CA PHE A 658 -57.33 26.00 -65.82
C PHE A 658 -56.19 27.00 -65.61
N CYS A 659 -55.23 27.04 -66.53
CA CYS A 659 -54.17 28.03 -66.52
C CYS A 659 -54.33 28.98 -67.70
N VAL A 660 -54.14 30.29 -67.49
CA VAL A 660 -54.19 31.31 -68.54
C VAL A 660 -52.82 31.93 -68.74
N ALA A 661 -52.39 32.14 -69.99
CA ALA A 661 -51.13 32.82 -70.25
C ALA A 661 -51.11 34.23 -69.61
N ARG A 662 -50.01 34.55 -68.91
CA ARG A 662 -49.84 35.81 -68.18
C ARG A 662 -49.75 37.02 -69.12
N PHE A 663 -49.29 36.80 -70.35
CA PHE A 663 -49.15 37.81 -71.40
C PHE A 663 -49.92 37.35 -72.65
N GLU A 664 -50.25 38.28 -73.52
CA GLU A 664 -50.68 38.02 -74.90
C GLU A 664 -49.53 37.45 -75.75
N ALA A 665 -49.84 36.74 -76.84
CA ALA A 665 -48.85 36.11 -77.70
C ALA A 665 -47.95 37.15 -78.40
N LYS A 666 -46.62 36.90 -78.47
CA LYS A 666 -45.62 37.87 -78.99
C LYS A 666 -44.81 37.48 -80.23
N VAL A 667 -44.71 36.19 -80.60
CA VAL A 667 -43.73 35.73 -81.63
C VAL A 667 -44.39 35.49 -82.99
N SER A 668 -44.95 34.31 -83.20
CA SER A 668 -45.67 33.96 -84.42
C SER A 668 -47.01 33.33 -84.04
N ALA A 669 -48.01 33.47 -84.89
CA ALA A 669 -49.30 32.85 -84.62
C ALA A 669 -49.25 31.32 -84.71
N ALA A 670 -48.24 30.74 -85.35
CA ALA A 670 -48.07 29.28 -85.44
C ALA A 670 -47.37 28.68 -84.20
N THR A 671 -46.47 29.44 -83.57
CA THR A 671 -45.69 29.03 -82.38
C THR A 671 -45.58 30.22 -81.41
N PRO A 672 -46.66 30.54 -80.69
CA PRO A 672 -46.69 31.71 -79.83
C PRO A 672 -45.78 31.55 -78.60
N GLN A 673 -45.32 32.68 -78.06
CA GLN A 673 -44.69 32.77 -76.75
C GLN A 673 -45.41 33.84 -75.92
N PHE A 674 -45.55 33.58 -74.62
CA PHE A 674 -46.19 34.48 -73.65
C PHE A 674 -45.13 35.04 -72.72
N VAL A 675 -44.49 36.10 -73.20
CA VAL A 675 -43.36 36.76 -72.55
C VAL A 675 -43.64 38.26 -72.47
N ALA A 676 -43.00 38.96 -71.54
CA ALA A 676 -43.24 40.39 -71.33
C ALA A 676 -42.76 41.29 -72.49
N SER A 677 -41.72 40.90 -73.22
CA SER A 677 -41.14 41.68 -74.32
C SER A 677 -41.59 41.20 -75.70
N GLY A 678 -41.89 42.13 -76.60
CA GLY A 678 -42.31 41.86 -77.98
C GLY A 678 -43.64 42.54 -78.32
N ASP A 679 -43.84 42.79 -79.60
CA ASP A 679 -45.14 43.23 -80.13
C ASP A 679 -46.15 42.09 -80.05
N PRO A 680 -47.42 42.35 -79.70
CA PRO A 680 -48.48 41.37 -79.85
C PRO A 680 -48.52 40.83 -81.29
N VAL A 681 -48.60 39.51 -81.45
CA VAL A 681 -48.75 38.91 -82.78
C VAL A 681 -50.20 39.05 -83.25
N SER A 682 -50.38 39.80 -84.34
CA SER A 682 -51.67 39.92 -85.04
C SER A 682 -52.07 38.56 -85.61
N ALA A 683 -53.23 38.06 -85.21
CA ALA A 683 -53.74 36.75 -85.61
C ALA A 683 -55.27 36.75 -85.72
N ASN A 684 -55.80 36.08 -86.75
CA ASN A 684 -57.22 35.74 -86.83
C ASN A 684 -57.51 34.42 -86.10
N LEU A 685 -58.77 33.99 -86.08
CA LEU A 685 -59.19 32.78 -85.37
C LEU A 685 -58.53 31.52 -85.94
N MET A 686 -58.44 31.44 -87.27
CA MET A 686 -57.81 30.31 -87.99
C MET A 686 -56.30 30.19 -87.74
N GLN A 687 -55.65 31.24 -87.24
CA GLN A 687 -54.23 31.24 -86.86
C GLN A 687 -54.05 31.04 -85.35
N ALA A 688 -54.84 31.71 -84.52
CA ALA A 688 -54.75 31.65 -83.07
C ALA A 688 -55.08 30.25 -82.51
N VAL A 689 -56.07 29.55 -83.09
CA VAL A 689 -56.45 28.20 -82.65
C VAL A 689 -55.31 27.19 -82.89
N PRO A 690 -54.79 26.99 -84.12
CA PRO A 690 -53.62 26.15 -84.34
C PRO A 690 -52.40 26.58 -83.52
N GLY A 691 -52.20 27.90 -83.34
CA GLY A 691 -51.15 28.47 -82.53
C GLY A 691 -51.14 28.01 -81.09
N CYS A 692 -52.30 28.01 -80.42
CA CYS A 692 -52.39 27.48 -79.07
C CYS A 692 -52.17 25.97 -79.03
N THR A 693 -52.76 25.22 -79.97
CA THR A 693 -52.63 23.75 -79.98
C THR A 693 -51.20 23.27 -80.30
N SER A 694 -50.37 24.10 -80.95
CA SER A 694 -48.97 23.75 -81.25
C SER A 694 -48.06 23.71 -80.01
N LEU A 695 -48.51 24.29 -78.89
CA LEU A 695 -47.81 24.26 -77.61
C LEU A 695 -47.86 22.88 -76.94
N GLY A 696 -48.77 22.00 -77.38
CA GLY A 696 -48.90 20.62 -76.91
C GLY A 696 -50.32 20.26 -76.48
N ALA A 697 -50.48 19.00 -76.03
CA ALA A 697 -51.75 18.53 -75.49
C ALA A 697 -52.15 19.35 -74.24
N GLY A 698 -53.43 19.70 -74.14
CA GLY A 698 -53.97 20.53 -73.06
C GLY A 698 -54.02 22.04 -73.37
N TYR A 699 -53.27 22.53 -74.36
CA TYR A 699 -53.34 23.95 -74.75
C TYR A 699 -54.47 24.25 -75.74
N SER A 700 -55.19 25.35 -75.52
CA SER A 700 -56.26 25.82 -76.40
C SER A 700 -56.36 27.34 -76.40
N LEU A 701 -57.09 27.90 -77.37
CA LEU A 701 -57.38 29.35 -77.40
C LEU A 701 -58.40 29.67 -76.30
N ILE A 702 -58.21 30.78 -75.59
CA ILE A 702 -59.13 31.18 -74.52
C ILE A 702 -60.56 31.32 -75.06
N THR A 703 -61.53 30.74 -74.34
CA THR A 703 -62.96 30.91 -74.64
C THR A 703 -63.48 32.20 -74.01
N ASN A 704 -64.59 32.71 -74.52
CA ASN A 704 -65.32 33.86 -74.01
C ASN A 704 -65.78 33.64 -72.55
N SER A 705 -66.18 32.41 -72.21
CA SER A 705 -66.55 32.05 -70.83
C SER A 705 -65.34 32.15 -69.89
N LYS A 706 -64.20 31.58 -70.29
CA LYS A 706 -62.95 31.62 -69.51
C LYS A 706 -62.37 33.03 -69.42
N TRP A 707 -62.49 33.82 -70.48
CA TRP A 707 -62.18 35.25 -70.44
C TRP A 707 -63.01 35.97 -69.38
N ASN A 708 -64.32 35.75 -69.33
CA ASN A 708 -65.17 36.36 -68.32
C ASN A 708 -64.83 35.88 -66.90
N ALA A 709 -64.47 34.61 -66.73
CA ALA A 709 -64.02 34.10 -65.43
C ALA A 709 -62.79 34.88 -64.95
N VAL A 710 -61.77 35.02 -65.80
CA VAL A 710 -60.55 35.81 -65.50
C VAL A 710 -60.91 37.28 -65.23
N ALA A 711 -61.74 37.89 -66.06
CA ALA A 711 -62.18 39.29 -65.89
C ALA A 711 -62.93 39.52 -64.57
N ASN A 712 -63.83 38.60 -64.18
CA ASN A 712 -64.54 38.65 -62.90
C ASN A 712 -63.58 38.43 -61.73
N LEU A 713 -62.60 37.54 -61.84
CA LEU A 713 -61.57 37.38 -60.80
C LEU A 713 -60.74 38.65 -60.64
N ILE A 714 -60.32 39.27 -61.74
CA ILE A 714 -59.63 40.56 -61.74
C ILE A 714 -60.48 41.62 -61.03
N ALA A 715 -61.75 41.74 -61.40
CA ALA A 715 -62.64 42.74 -60.83
C ALA A 715 -62.90 42.51 -59.32
N ASN A 716 -62.92 41.26 -58.85
CA ASN A 716 -63.10 40.94 -57.43
C ASN A 716 -61.83 41.11 -56.57
N GLN A 717 -60.68 41.50 -57.15
CA GLN A 717 -59.48 41.80 -56.35
C GLN A 717 -59.40 43.28 -56.00
N ALA A 718 -59.36 43.57 -54.69
CA ALA A 718 -59.15 44.93 -54.15
C ALA A 718 -57.96 45.66 -54.79
N GLY A 719 -56.83 44.98 -54.97
CA GLY A 719 -55.62 45.55 -55.55
C GLY A 719 -55.73 45.96 -57.03
N ASN A 720 -56.83 45.64 -57.71
CA ASN A 720 -57.09 46.06 -59.10
C ASN A 720 -57.96 47.32 -59.22
N TRP A 721 -58.32 47.95 -58.10
CA TRP A 721 -59.09 49.19 -58.07
C TRP A 721 -58.20 50.35 -57.65
N THR A 722 -58.38 51.52 -58.27
CA THR A 722 -57.55 52.72 -58.03
C THR A 722 -57.53 53.21 -56.57
N ASN A 723 -58.52 52.82 -55.78
CA ASN A 723 -58.62 53.13 -54.34
C ASN A 723 -58.48 51.90 -53.44
N GLY A 724 -58.14 50.74 -54.00
CA GLY A 724 -58.01 49.48 -53.27
C GLY A 724 -59.34 48.87 -52.79
N VAL A 725 -60.51 49.38 -53.20
CA VAL A 725 -61.81 48.90 -52.72
C VAL A 725 -62.73 48.53 -53.88
N VAL A 726 -63.08 47.25 -53.92
CA VAL A 726 -63.91 46.61 -54.95
C VAL A 726 -65.29 47.30 -55.07
N GLY A 727 -65.66 47.71 -56.29
CA GLY A 727 -67.03 48.18 -56.60
C GLY A 727 -67.41 49.56 -56.07
N THR A 728 -66.44 50.38 -55.66
CA THR A 728 -66.70 51.71 -55.05
C THR A 728 -66.49 52.86 -56.06
N THR A 729 -66.12 54.07 -55.57
CA THR A 729 -65.89 55.27 -56.39
C THR A 729 -64.58 55.23 -57.19
N GLY A 730 -63.71 54.25 -56.94
CA GLY A 730 -62.51 54.00 -57.73
C GLY A 730 -62.83 53.33 -59.07
N LEU A 731 -61.84 53.32 -59.97
CA LEU A 731 -61.95 52.66 -61.27
C LEU A 731 -61.30 51.27 -61.20
N LEU A 732 -61.87 50.29 -61.90
CA LEU A 732 -61.14 49.08 -62.21
C LEU A 732 -60.04 49.43 -63.22
N HIS A 733 -58.78 49.02 -62.97
CA HIS A 733 -57.73 49.26 -63.95
C HIS A 733 -58.08 48.57 -65.28
N ARG A 734 -58.00 49.32 -66.38
CA ARG A 734 -58.41 48.88 -67.72
C ARG A 734 -57.28 48.35 -68.58
N GLY A 735 -56.03 48.38 -68.11
CA GLY A 735 -54.87 48.15 -68.97
C GLY A 735 -54.43 49.37 -69.77
N ASN A 736 -53.67 49.17 -70.85
CA ASN A 736 -53.15 50.28 -71.67
C ASN A 736 -54.22 50.84 -72.62
N ASN A 737 -54.74 52.04 -72.32
CA ASN A 737 -55.75 52.74 -73.13
C ASN A 737 -55.21 53.96 -73.89
N GLN A 738 -53.89 54.14 -73.94
CA GLN A 738 -53.27 55.23 -74.69
C GLN A 738 -53.21 54.89 -76.18
N VAL A 739 -53.31 55.88 -77.08
CA VAL A 739 -53.23 55.65 -78.55
C VAL A 739 -51.78 55.45 -79.01
N ILE A 740 -51.08 54.51 -78.38
CA ILE A 740 -49.68 54.16 -78.66
C ILE A 740 -49.58 52.63 -78.67
N SER A 741 -49.26 52.07 -79.84
CA SER A 741 -48.86 50.67 -79.97
C SER A 741 -47.51 50.49 -79.28
N ILE A 742 -47.38 49.54 -78.35
CA ILE A 742 -46.13 49.33 -77.62
C ILE A 742 -45.62 47.90 -77.75
N SER A 743 -44.32 47.80 -78.04
CA SER A 743 -43.60 46.56 -78.33
C SER A 743 -43.04 45.85 -77.10
N SER A 744 -43.31 46.32 -75.88
CA SER A 744 -42.90 45.61 -74.66
C SER A 744 -43.63 46.06 -73.39
N VAL A 745 -43.76 45.12 -72.46
CA VAL A 745 -44.03 45.34 -71.03
C VAL A 745 -42.69 45.32 -70.30
N LEU A 746 -42.42 46.32 -69.48
CA LEU A 746 -41.38 46.23 -68.45
C LEU A 746 -42.06 45.67 -67.18
N GLU A 747 -41.83 44.40 -66.82
CA GLU A 747 -42.56 43.76 -65.68
C GLU A 747 -42.35 44.49 -64.34
N SER A 748 -41.29 45.28 -64.20
CA SER A 748 -41.05 46.12 -63.02
C SER A 748 -41.88 47.41 -63.00
N ASP A 749 -42.46 47.82 -64.12
CA ASP A 749 -43.25 49.05 -64.26
C ASP A 749 -44.66 48.73 -64.80
N PRO A 750 -45.67 48.60 -63.92
CA PRO A 750 -47.04 48.31 -64.31
C PRO A 750 -47.73 49.43 -65.12
N CYS A 751 -47.06 50.57 -65.30
CA CYS A 751 -47.59 51.79 -65.89
C CYS A 751 -46.81 52.29 -67.12
N TRP A 752 -45.90 51.46 -67.63
CA TRP A 752 -45.15 51.72 -68.86
C TRP A 752 -46.08 51.96 -70.07
N PRO A 753 -45.85 52.98 -70.93
CA PRO A 753 -44.65 53.82 -71.03
C PRO A 753 -44.73 55.17 -70.29
N ILE A 754 -45.84 55.47 -69.62
CA ILE A 754 -45.99 56.74 -68.90
C ILE A 754 -45.05 56.77 -67.69
N SER A 755 -44.78 55.60 -67.08
CA SER A 755 -43.83 55.42 -65.97
C SER A 755 -44.08 56.35 -64.77
N ASP A 756 -45.34 56.78 -64.58
CA ASP A 756 -45.82 57.54 -63.43
C ASP A 756 -46.87 56.69 -62.69
N LEU A 757 -46.43 56.11 -61.58
CA LEU A 757 -47.27 55.26 -60.73
C LEU A 757 -48.47 56.02 -60.14
N VAL A 758 -48.33 57.30 -59.83
CA VAL A 758 -49.43 58.09 -59.24
C VAL A 758 -50.49 58.38 -60.30
N LEU A 759 -50.06 58.68 -61.52
CA LEU A 759 -50.97 59.01 -62.62
C LEU A 759 -51.72 57.78 -63.15
N CYS A 760 -51.05 56.63 -63.32
CA CYS A 760 -51.72 55.42 -63.79
C CYS A 760 -52.64 54.79 -62.72
N GLU A 761 -52.27 54.92 -61.44
CA GLU A 761 -53.10 54.45 -60.33
C GLU A 761 -54.32 55.35 -60.16
N SER A 762 -54.24 56.66 -60.41
CA SER A 762 -55.41 57.55 -60.35
C SER A 762 -56.35 57.45 -61.56
N ASN A 763 -55.81 57.24 -62.76
CA ASN A 763 -56.61 57.21 -64.01
C ASN A 763 -57.00 55.81 -64.49
N GLY A 764 -56.72 54.75 -63.71
CA GLY A 764 -57.12 53.39 -64.06
C GLY A 764 -56.34 52.77 -65.22
N ASN A 765 -55.13 53.24 -65.52
CA ASN A 765 -54.33 52.86 -66.70
C ASN A 765 -53.16 51.94 -66.34
N ARG A 766 -53.44 50.88 -65.59
CA ARG A 766 -52.44 49.92 -65.13
C ARG A 766 -52.49 48.63 -65.95
N ARG A 767 -51.35 48.23 -66.50
CA ARG A 767 -51.19 47.05 -67.38
C ARG A 767 -51.18 45.72 -66.63
N LYS A 768 -50.84 45.76 -65.34
CA LYS A 768 -50.81 44.59 -64.46
C LYS A 768 -52.10 44.47 -63.66
N HIS A 769 -52.70 43.29 -63.70
CA HIS A 769 -53.77 42.88 -62.79
C HIS A 769 -53.30 41.77 -61.87
N VAL A 770 -53.77 41.81 -60.63
CA VAL A 770 -53.55 40.77 -59.63
C VAL A 770 -54.70 39.76 -59.73
N LEU A 771 -54.38 38.48 -59.74
CA LEU A 771 -55.31 37.36 -59.68
C LEU A 771 -55.28 36.74 -58.26
N PRO A 772 -56.22 35.85 -57.92
CA PRO A 772 -56.11 35.03 -56.70
C PRO A 772 -54.73 34.38 -56.57
N HIS A 773 -54.32 34.12 -55.32
CA HIS A 773 -53.02 33.56 -54.98
C HIS A 773 -51.82 34.47 -55.34
N ASN A 774 -52.05 35.80 -55.40
CA ASN A 774 -51.04 36.82 -55.68
C ASN A 774 -50.30 36.63 -57.02
N GLN A 775 -50.98 36.00 -57.98
CA GLN A 775 -50.50 35.85 -59.34
C GLN A 775 -50.72 37.15 -60.10
N SER A 776 -49.98 37.37 -61.18
CA SER A 776 -50.15 38.55 -62.03
C SER A 776 -50.41 38.17 -63.48
N ILE A 777 -51.35 38.87 -64.08
CA ILE A 777 -51.64 38.84 -65.51
C ILE A 777 -51.46 40.25 -66.05
N TRP A 778 -50.93 40.34 -67.26
CA TRP A 778 -50.52 41.58 -67.91
C TRP A 778 -51.24 41.74 -69.24
N ASP A 779 -51.56 43.00 -69.54
CA ASP A 779 -52.25 43.43 -70.76
C ASP A 779 -53.46 42.54 -71.08
N PHE A 780 -54.16 42.07 -70.04
CA PHE A 780 -55.40 41.31 -70.22
C PHE A 780 -56.49 42.16 -70.88
N SER A 781 -56.32 43.47 -70.84
CA SER A 781 -57.07 44.41 -71.67
C SER A 781 -56.17 45.57 -72.06
N GLY A 782 -56.51 46.24 -73.16
CA GLY A 782 -55.63 47.24 -73.75
C GLY A 782 -54.40 46.61 -74.40
N ASN A 783 -53.55 47.43 -75.01
CA ASN A 783 -52.47 46.99 -75.90
C ASN A 783 -52.97 46.27 -77.16
N ALA A 784 -53.47 45.04 -77.03
CA ALA A 784 -54.04 44.26 -78.13
C ALA A 784 -55.48 43.81 -77.83
N ALA A 785 -56.35 43.91 -78.82
CA ALA A 785 -57.67 43.29 -78.77
C ALA A 785 -57.49 41.79 -79.06
N GLU A 786 -57.84 40.93 -78.12
CA GLU A 786 -57.53 39.51 -78.20
C GLU A 786 -58.70 38.70 -78.74
N ILE A 787 -58.47 37.91 -79.79
CA ILE A 787 -59.51 37.01 -80.30
C ILE A 787 -59.73 35.84 -79.35
N VAL A 788 -60.99 35.47 -79.14
CA VAL A 788 -61.39 34.29 -78.36
C VAL A 788 -61.89 33.18 -79.27
N TYR A 789 -61.93 31.94 -78.75
CA TYR A 789 -62.36 30.76 -79.51
C TYR A 789 -63.80 30.85 -80.03
N ASP A 790 -64.69 31.46 -79.25
CA ASP A 790 -66.11 31.54 -79.56
C ASP A 790 -66.41 32.51 -80.72
N THR A 791 -67.49 32.22 -81.45
CA THR A 791 -68.09 33.14 -82.42
C THR A 791 -69.49 33.56 -81.96
N ASP A 792 -69.94 34.75 -82.36
CA ASP A 792 -71.28 35.25 -82.02
C ASP A 792 -71.93 36.03 -83.16
N ALA A 793 -72.93 35.43 -83.79
CA ALA A 793 -73.70 36.04 -84.87
C ALA A 793 -74.96 36.80 -84.39
N SER A 794 -75.22 36.89 -83.08
CA SER A 794 -76.41 37.58 -82.56
C SER A 794 -76.31 39.09 -82.81
N ILE A 795 -77.29 39.69 -83.49
CA ILE A 795 -77.28 41.14 -83.75
C ILE A 795 -77.88 41.86 -82.54
N TYR A 796 -77.08 42.69 -81.89
CA TYR A 796 -77.51 43.58 -80.82
C TYR A 796 -77.25 45.03 -81.27
N ASN A 797 -78.32 45.82 -81.38
CA ASN A 797 -78.22 47.24 -81.72
C ASN A 797 -78.85 48.07 -80.60
N PRO A 798 -78.00 48.69 -79.77
CA PRO A 798 -78.08 50.13 -79.63
C PRO A 798 -76.68 50.77 -79.74
N ASN A 799 -76.65 52.06 -80.05
CA ASN A 799 -75.44 52.86 -80.16
C ASN A 799 -74.66 52.88 -78.81
N LEU A 800 -73.76 51.91 -78.61
CA LEU A 800 -72.59 51.94 -77.74
C LEU A 800 -72.86 51.98 -76.21
N ASP A 801 -73.27 50.85 -75.61
CA ASP A 801 -73.45 50.71 -74.15
C ASP A 801 -72.15 50.26 -73.43
N TYR A 802 -71.81 50.96 -72.34
CA TYR A 802 -70.72 50.58 -71.45
C TYR A 802 -71.12 49.38 -70.57
N VAL A 803 -70.16 48.51 -70.23
CA VAL A 803 -70.43 47.25 -69.49
C VAL A 803 -71.11 47.52 -68.13
N SER A 804 -70.80 48.65 -67.49
CA SER A 804 -71.36 49.08 -66.21
C SER A 804 -72.82 49.54 -66.29
N THR A 805 -73.31 49.96 -67.47
CA THR A 805 -74.68 50.45 -67.67
C THR A 805 -75.61 49.41 -68.27
N LEU A 806 -75.08 48.27 -68.74
CA LEU A 806 -75.88 47.21 -69.33
C LEU A 806 -76.92 46.64 -68.34
N ALA A 807 -78.17 46.61 -68.78
CA ALA A 807 -79.24 45.93 -68.07
C ALA A 807 -78.98 44.42 -67.97
N ALA A 808 -79.51 43.79 -66.93
CA ALA A 808 -79.43 42.34 -66.77
C ALA A 808 -80.12 41.64 -67.95
N GLY A 809 -79.34 40.96 -68.78
CA GLY A 809 -79.78 40.30 -70.02
C GLY A 809 -78.63 39.54 -70.68
N PHE A 810 -78.92 38.89 -71.81
CA PHE A 810 -77.98 37.98 -72.49
C PHE A 810 -76.58 38.58 -72.70
N VAL A 811 -76.50 39.85 -73.13
CA VAL A 811 -75.22 40.55 -73.38
C VAL A 811 -74.43 40.73 -72.08
N LYS A 812 -75.07 41.17 -70.99
CA LYS A 812 -74.44 41.33 -69.67
C LYS A 812 -73.95 40.00 -69.11
N THR A 813 -74.72 38.92 -69.27
CA THR A 813 -74.33 37.57 -68.84
C THR A 813 -73.14 37.03 -69.64
N LYS A 814 -73.11 37.29 -70.96
CA LYS A 814 -72.08 36.72 -71.85
C LYS A 814 -70.81 37.54 -71.95
N TYR A 815 -70.81 38.83 -71.64
CA TYR A 815 -69.61 39.68 -71.83
C TYR A 815 -69.29 40.59 -70.65
N GLY A 816 -70.22 40.77 -69.72
CA GLY A 816 -70.06 41.70 -68.61
C GLY A 816 -69.71 41.05 -67.27
N THR A 817 -69.62 41.90 -66.25
CA THR A 817 -69.41 41.48 -64.87
C THR A 817 -70.72 41.23 -64.12
N THR A 818 -70.69 40.36 -63.13
CA THR A 818 -71.74 40.22 -62.09
C THR A 818 -71.66 41.31 -61.01
N MET A 819 -70.62 42.13 -61.03
CA MET A 819 -70.38 43.17 -60.03
C MET A 819 -71.09 44.49 -60.34
N THR A 820 -71.43 45.23 -59.29
CA THR A 820 -71.95 46.61 -59.34
C THR A 820 -70.87 47.63 -58.95
N CYS A 821 -71.00 48.86 -59.43
CA CYS A 821 -70.14 49.98 -59.02
C CYS A 821 -70.97 51.21 -58.66
N THR A 822 -70.40 52.15 -57.91
CA THR A 822 -71.13 53.32 -57.37
C THR A 822 -71.56 54.32 -58.46
N TYR A 823 -70.78 54.50 -59.53
CA TYR A 823 -71.03 55.49 -60.58
C TYR A 823 -70.98 54.89 -62.00
N PRO A 824 -71.98 54.07 -62.39
CA PRO A 824 -71.96 53.35 -63.67
C PRO A 824 -72.04 54.27 -64.90
N THR A 825 -72.54 55.50 -64.76
CA THR A 825 -72.68 56.50 -65.84
C THR A 825 -71.68 57.66 -65.73
N GLY A 826 -70.63 57.53 -64.91
CA GLY A 826 -69.54 58.52 -64.85
C GLY A 826 -68.65 58.49 -66.08
N ILE A 827 -67.76 59.47 -66.23
CA ILE A 827 -66.89 59.66 -67.41
C ILE A 827 -66.06 58.42 -67.80
N ASP A 828 -65.76 57.55 -66.84
CA ASP A 828 -64.90 56.37 -67.00
C ASP A 828 -65.66 55.04 -66.91
N HIS A 829 -66.98 55.09 -66.69
CA HIS A 829 -67.88 53.91 -66.65
C HIS A 829 -67.36 52.75 -65.79
N CYS A 830 -66.79 53.06 -64.63
CA CYS A 830 -66.18 52.14 -63.65
C CYS A 830 -64.96 51.35 -64.14
N GLY A 831 -64.44 51.66 -65.34
CA GLY A 831 -63.31 50.95 -65.90
C GLY A 831 -63.63 49.54 -66.40
N PHE A 832 -64.91 49.18 -66.56
CA PHE A 832 -65.28 47.84 -67.04
C PHE A 832 -65.08 47.67 -68.55
N GLY A 833 -65.09 48.76 -69.31
CA GLY A 833 -64.98 48.74 -70.76
C GLY A 833 -66.35 48.76 -71.45
N LYS A 834 -66.37 48.38 -72.72
CA LYS A 834 -67.49 48.63 -73.63
C LYS A 834 -67.77 47.42 -74.52
N ILE A 835 -69.03 47.22 -74.87
CA ILE A 835 -69.45 46.14 -75.77
C ILE A 835 -70.01 46.74 -77.06
N ASP A 836 -69.37 46.40 -78.19
CA ASP A 836 -69.83 46.75 -79.54
C ASP A 836 -70.07 45.49 -80.37
N LEU A 837 -71.35 45.19 -80.59
CA LEU A 837 -71.82 44.07 -81.40
C LEU A 837 -72.63 44.58 -82.61
N SER A 838 -72.52 45.86 -82.95
CA SER A 838 -73.40 46.51 -83.93
C SER A 838 -73.14 46.08 -85.39
N VAL A 839 -71.91 45.68 -85.70
CA VAL A 839 -71.52 45.26 -87.06
C VAL A 839 -71.89 43.81 -87.34
N SER A 840 -72.25 43.47 -88.58
CA SER A 840 -72.53 42.08 -89.00
C SER A 840 -71.23 41.31 -89.23
N ALA A 841 -70.69 40.74 -88.15
CA ALA A 841 -69.46 39.93 -88.12
C ALA A 841 -69.69 38.70 -87.21
N SER A 842 -68.68 37.82 -87.07
CA SER A 842 -68.80 36.61 -86.22
C SER A 842 -67.66 36.42 -85.22
N ALA A 843 -66.47 36.96 -85.50
CA ALA A 843 -65.34 36.88 -84.58
C ALA A 843 -65.50 37.87 -83.41
N ILE A 844 -65.15 37.40 -82.21
CA ILE A 844 -65.23 38.15 -80.96
C ILE A 844 -63.82 38.53 -80.52
N TRP A 845 -63.61 39.82 -80.29
CA TRP A 845 -62.37 40.38 -79.77
C TRP A 845 -62.61 40.94 -78.38
N ARG A 846 -61.76 40.61 -77.41
CA ARG A 846 -61.91 41.02 -76.02
C ARG A 846 -60.79 41.99 -75.60
N GLY A 847 -61.01 42.71 -74.49
CA GLY A 847 -60.00 43.57 -73.85
C GLY A 847 -59.81 44.96 -74.49
N GLY A 848 -59.99 45.08 -75.81
CA GLY A 848 -59.76 46.31 -76.57
C GLY A 848 -58.26 46.56 -76.84
N SER A 849 -57.95 47.46 -77.80
CA SER A 849 -56.57 47.73 -78.25
C SER A 849 -56.18 49.19 -78.04
N SER A 850 -54.87 49.44 -77.85
CA SER A 850 -54.27 50.78 -77.82
C SER A 850 -54.17 51.43 -79.21
N VAL A 851 -54.47 50.71 -80.30
CA VAL A 851 -54.40 51.25 -81.67
C VAL A 851 -55.78 51.71 -82.19
N GLY A 852 -56.86 51.44 -81.44
CA GLY A 852 -58.23 51.89 -81.70
C GLY A 852 -58.71 52.96 -80.71
N ALA A 853 -59.95 53.44 -80.87
CA ALA A 853 -60.52 54.45 -79.98
C ALA A 853 -60.40 54.04 -78.49
N SER A 854 -59.73 54.87 -77.70
CA SER A 854 -59.31 54.63 -76.31
C SER A 854 -60.45 54.30 -75.34
N GLU A 855 -61.67 54.67 -75.68
CA GLU A 855 -62.89 54.43 -74.90
C GLU A 855 -63.36 52.96 -74.89
N SER A 856 -62.72 52.07 -75.66
CA SER A 856 -63.11 50.66 -75.79
C SER A 856 -62.24 49.69 -74.99
N VAL A 857 -61.34 50.20 -74.13
CA VAL A 857 -60.38 49.39 -73.36
C VAL A 857 -60.93 49.04 -71.98
N GLY A 858 -60.89 47.75 -71.61
CA GLY A 858 -61.33 47.25 -70.31
C GLY A 858 -61.44 45.73 -70.29
N VAL A 859 -61.31 45.11 -69.12
CA VAL A 859 -61.24 43.63 -68.98
C VAL A 859 -62.53 42.91 -69.41
N PHE A 860 -63.66 43.62 -69.45
CA PHE A 860 -64.92 43.10 -69.99
C PHE A 860 -65.24 43.58 -71.40
N SER A 861 -64.40 44.44 -72.01
CA SER A 861 -64.65 44.93 -73.35
C SER A 861 -64.82 43.79 -74.35
N ALA A 862 -65.74 43.98 -75.29
CA ALA A 862 -65.98 43.07 -76.40
C ALA A 862 -66.28 43.86 -77.67
N LEU A 863 -65.64 43.46 -78.77
CA LEU A 863 -65.89 43.99 -80.11
C LEU A 863 -66.15 42.83 -81.04
N ARG A 864 -67.22 42.92 -81.81
CA ARG A 864 -67.45 42.03 -82.95
C ARG A 864 -66.85 42.68 -84.20
N SER A 865 -65.96 41.99 -84.90
CA SER A 865 -65.36 42.52 -86.13
C SER A 865 -64.72 41.40 -86.95
N GLY A 866 -64.88 41.46 -88.27
CA GLY A 866 -64.35 40.45 -89.19
C GLY A 866 -64.99 39.06 -89.08
N ASP A 867 -64.44 38.12 -89.84
CA ASP A 867 -64.76 36.70 -89.78
C ASP A 867 -63.57 35.90 -89.20
N SER A 868 -63.67 34.57 -89.17
CA SER A 868 -62.61 33.70 -88.65
C SER A 868 -61.27 33.81 -89.41
N ALA A 869 -61.25 34.42 -90.60
CA ALA A 869 -60.07 34.54 -91.46
C ALA A 869 -59.47 35.96 -91.47
N THR A 870 -60.09 36.94 -90.80
CA THR A 870 -59.68 38.34 -90.86
C THR A 870 -59.15 38.82 -89.51
N ALA A 871 -57.89 39.25 -89.46
CA ALA A 871 -57.32 39.89 -88.28
C ALA A 871 -57.60 41.41 -88.31
N ILE A 872 -57.88 42.01 -87.15
CA ILE A 872 -58.06 43.46 -87.02
C ILE A 872 -56.74 44.16 -86.66
N MET A 873 -56.65 45.47 -86.92
CA MET A 873 -55.49 46.26 -86.50
C MET A 873 -55.38 46.27 -84.97
N GLY A 874 -54.18 46.07 -84.44
CA GLY A 874 -53.96 45.95 -82.99
C GLY A 874 -54.56 44.68 -82.38
N SER A 875 -54.70 43.61 -83.17
CA SER A 875 -55.14 42.31 -82.68
C SER A 875 -54.04 41.52 -81.97
N GLY A 876 -54.46 40.60 -81.10
CA GLY A 876 -53.63 39.60 -80.45
C GLY A 876 -54.45 38.36 -80.13
N PHE A 877 -53.84 37.44 -79.37
CA PHE A 877 -54.54 36.30 -78.79
C PHE A 877 -53.78 35.77 -77.57
N ARG A 878 -54.45 34.92 -76.79
CA ARG A 878 -53.89 34.31 -75.59
C ARG A 878 -54.38 32.88 -75.43
N CYS A 879 -53.49 32.01 -75.01
CA CYS A 879 -53.80 30.60 -74.82
C CYS A 879 -54.09 30.28 -73.35
N ILE A 880 -54.78 29.17 -73.16
CA ILE A 880 -54.99 28.52 -71.87
C ILE A 880 -54.41 27.11 -71.89
N TYR A 881 -54.27 26.51 -70.71
CA TYR A 881 -53.95 25.10 -70.51
C TYR A 881 -55.02 24.47 -69.60
N GLU A 882 -55.63 23.39 -70.05
CA GLU A 882 -56.61 22.59 -69.29
C GLU A 882 -55.89 21.69 -68.27
N LEU A 883 -56.38 21.64 -67.03
CA LEU A 883 -55.77 20.89 -65.91
C LEU A 883 -56.43 19.53 -65.63
#